data_AF-A0A535FHH4-F1
#
_entry.id   AF-A0A535FHH4-F1
#
_cell.length_a   1.000
_cell.length_b   1.000
_cell.length_c   1.000
_cell.angle_alpha   90.00
_cell.angle_beta   90.00
_cell.angle_gamma   90.00
#
_symmetry.space_group_name_H-M   'P 1'
#
loop_
_entity.id
_entity.type
_entity.pdbx_description
1 polymer ?
#
loop_
_entity_poly.entity_id
_entity_poly.type
_entity_poly.pdbx_seq_one_letter_code
_entity_poly.pdbx_strand_id
1 'polypeptide(L)'
;MPYKEQTRSSGPKGVHHASPEVTTSLPSSSKERNGQPKRFTKHAQASTILHGEALARDPWAERSGSWIVLGFVSAFALLLIIMIFAGQTPGKSSILKSSSEILQFVGEAIGAIFCVRIADRLRKATRRLRQELNEKELVGHSQSQLAALRREIQLARRAFLAWTFLTLAVASYATGQAIWASYDMLLNPADIPLPGAYNICFVMSYPFFLLGTLLLIRHHKSIVGRTRLVLLDALGIISTALALSWFFLLSPLIASLARFPNWDTAFLSIYFPTGDLFLVAVGTIVMFSPLSQRDQQPVFLRLCLGLFFLAITDSLLAYHRLLFNFNTGSLQDVLWPLSMLLIGLAAIEYPHSVAREQEQKAQANNAVSPSRANASQLTTTLQTIAPLILILTTCTVLLTIVAPTGGDVLIQADIVALGLILIVVARQALTLLENNRLTMQIRGELVISRRELQLTRRDADEATRTAQEKRVLEEGVAVLREIHARVARGDFSARAPTVPGPLLPIAISFNLMLDRLSAMSQRVSMYNQLVQEGRLLQSAVERLAQGLPAWSPNQPAPQSNTELRPVFLALMHMQRYQEGQWRRVVSITEPMSNLTRRLHETLAEVRQSHLFAEGGSANFERMLLDRVLREADLLEQQQRNLLSHSTISMHNSPPSGTSSEQLMPPPSTQHAHHLAPSYTEQKHTSQTALHKLVPPLITDQAKKPYQSNASTQAQSNGQSQRSYANIDSNRNNSLYRALNKSTEDL
;
A
#
# COMPACT_ATOMS: atom_id res chain seq x y z
N MET A 1 -43.97 11.65 71.48
CA MET A 1 -43.98 10.44 72.34
C MET A 1 -45.04 9.48 71.81
N PRO A 2 -44.88 8.17 72.00
CA PRO A 2 -43.73 7.30 71.69
C PRO A 2 -44.16 6.27 70.60
N TYR A 3 -43.41 5.31 70.05
CA TYR A 3 -42.31 4.41 70.46
C TYR A 3 -41.57 3.97 69.14
N LYS A 4 -40.41 3.27 69.08
CA LYS A 4 -39.64 2.51 70.09
C LYS A 4 -38.10 2.54 69.89
N GLU A 5 -37.38 2.09 70.91
CA GLU A 5 -35.91 1.86 71.03
C GLU A 5 -35.26 1.02 69.89
N GLN A 6 -33.97 1.06 69.52
CA GLN A 6 -32.66 1.52 70.08
C GLN A 6 -31.71 0.36 70.46
N THR A 7 -30.50 0.29 69.85
CA THR A 7 -29.20 -0.29 70.33
C THR A 7 -28.23 -0.47 69.13
N ARG A 8 -26.88 -0.36 69.22
CA ARG A 8 -25.96 0.14 70.28
C ARG A 8 -24.64 0.68 69.65
N SER A 9 -23.77 1.23 70.49
CA SER A 9 -22.41 1.78 70.29
C SER A 9 -21.39 0.83 69.60
N SER A 10 -20.18 1.23 69.15
CA SER A 10 -19.25 2.29 69.64
C SER A 10 -18.25 2.83 68.57
N GLY A 11 -17.62 3.99 68.84
CA GLY A 11 -16.54 4.60 68.03
C GLY A 11 -15.11 4.16 68.43
N PRO A 12 -14.03 4.98 68.28
CA PRO A 12 -13.99 6.45 68.15
C PRO A 12 -13.14 7.01 66.97
N LYS A 13 -12.67 8.26 67.09
CA LYS A 13 -12.05 9.12 66.05
C LYS A 13 -10.54 8.90 65.86
N GLY A 14 -10.02 9.27 64.70
CA GLY A 14 -8.60 9.53 64.43
C GLY A 14 -8.42 10.61 63.34
N VAL A 15 -7.45 11.50 63.49
CA VAL A 15 -7.14 12.62 62.56
C VAL A 15 -5.75 12.37 61.95
N HIS A 16 -5.52 12.72 60.68
CA HIS A 16 -4.19 13.15 60.23
C HIS A 16 -4.24 14.07 59.00
N HIS A 17 -3.16 14.82 58.79
CA HIS A 17 -2.97 15.86 57.77
C HIS A 17 -1.63 15.64 57.04
N ALA A 18 -1.44 16.37 55.94
CA ALA A 18 -0.18 16.62 55.22
C ALA A 18 0.28 15.59 54.17
N SER A 19 1.24 16.04 53.36
CA SER A 19 1.62 15.55 52.03
C SER A 19 3.17 15.39 51.97
N PRO A 20 3.78 15.27 50.79
CA PRO A 20 3.57 14.32 49.68
C PRO A 20 4.84 13.44 49.50
N GLU A 21 4.79 12.39 48.68
CA GLU A 21 5.99 11.65 48.30
C GLU A 21 6.14 11.51 46.77
N VAL A 22 7.39 11.65 46.30
CA VAL A 22 7.79 11.53 44.90
C VAL A 22 8.34 10.11 44.68
N THR A 23 8.02 9.47 43.56
CA THR A 23 8.71 8.24 43.18
C THR A 23 9.02 8.21 41.69
N THR A 24 10.26 7.88 41.36
CA THR A 24 10.82 7.83 40.02
C THR A 24 10.53 6.49 39.34
N SER A 25 10.37 6.51 38.02
CA SER A 25 10.19 5.31 37.20
C SER A 25 11.49 4.86 36.54
N LEU A 26 11.89 3.61 36.78
CA LEU A 26 12.89 2.88 35.98
C LEU A 26 12.29 1.52 35.58
N PRO A 27 12.48 1.05 34.33
CA PRO A 27 11.85 -0.17 33.86
C PRO A 27 12.66 -1.42 34.24
N SER A 28 11.97 -2.50 34.63
CA SER A 28 12.53 -3.84 34.72
C SER A 28 11.73 -4.81 33.85
N SER A 29 12.44 -5.67 33.12
CA SER A 29 11.83 -6.70 32.27
C SER A 29 11.63 -8.01 33.04
N SER A 30 10.56 -8.76 32.73
CA SER A 30 10.68 -10.13 32.17
C SER A 30 9.38 -10.94 32.24
N LYS A 31 9.38 -12.06 31.48
CA LYS A 31 8.50 -13.24 31.58
C LYS A 31 7.05 -13.10 31.09
N GLU A 32 6.86 -13.64 29.89
CA GLU A 32 5.58 -14.16 29.40
C GLU A 32 5.01 -15.25 30.34
N ARG A 33 3.69 -15.39 30.37
CA ARG A 33 3.04 -16.69 30.60
C ARG A 33 1.68 -16.74 29.91
N ASN A 34 1.43 -17.82 29.16
CA ASN A 34 0.21 -18.02 28.37
C ASN A 34 -1.05 -18.17 29.23
N GLY A 35 -2.22 -17.65 28.79
CA GLY A 35 -3.39 -17.55 29.69
C GLY A 35 -4.78 -17.16 29.13
N GLN A 36 -5.11 -17.49 27.87
CA GLN A 36 -6.45 -17.35 27.22
C GLN A 36 -7.06 -15.93 27.05
N PRO A 37 -7.90 -15.71 26.00
CA PRO A 37 -8.43 -14.39 25.64
C PRO A 37 -9.70 -14.00 26.42
N LYS A 38 -9.56 -13.22 27.49
CA LYS A 38 -10.72 -12.52 28.09
C LYS A 38 -11.16 -11.34 27.19
N ARG A 39 -12.44 -11.33 26.80
CA ARG A 39 -13.08 -10.23 26.05
C ARG A 39 -12.94 -8.89 26.81
N PHE A 40 -12.02 -8.03 26.38
CA PHE A 40 -11.92 -6.65 26.83
C PHE A 40 -12.59 -5.68 25.84
N THR A 41 -13.93 -5.72 25.75
CA THR A 41 -14.72 -4.69 25.08
C THR A 41 -15.02 -3.52 26.02
N LYS A 42 -13.97 -2.84 26.46
CA LYS A 42 -14.04 -1.43 26.87
C LYS A 42 -13.05 -0.66 26.01
N HIS A 43 -13.55 0.32 25.25
CA HIS A 43 -12.68 1.27 24.57
C HIS A 43 -11.91 2.07 25.61
N ALA A 44 -10.64 1.73 25.81
CA ALA A 44 -9.67 2.64 26.37
C ALA A 44 -9.42 3.74 25.32
N GLN A 45 -10.32 4.73 25.26
CA GLN A 45 -10.02 5.98 24.60
C GLN A 45 -8.78 6.54 25.29
N ALA A 46 -7.65 6.58 24.58
CA ALA A 46 -6.47 7.28 25.06
C ALA A 46 -6.88 8.72 25.34
N SER A 47 -6.87 9.11 26.62
CA SER A 47 -7.36 10.41 27.05
C SER A 47 -6.45 11.48 26.48
N THR A 48 -6.91 12.22 25.47
CA THR A 48 -6.14 13.27 24.81
C THR A 48 -5.63 14.25 25.86
N ILE A 49 -4.32 14.33 26.04
CA ILE A 49 -3.73 15.27 26.98
C ILE A 49 -3.95 16.66 26.40
N LEU A 50 -4.77 17.46 27.09
CA LEU A 50 -5.09 18.83 26.70
C LEU A 50 -3.95 19.78 27.11
N HIS A 51 -3.59 20.70 26.21
CA HIS A 51 -2.49 21.63 26.39
C HIS A 51 -2.91 23.07 26.05
N GLY A 52 -2.08 24.06 26.40
CA GLY A 52 -2.30 25.44 25.99
C GLY A 52 -3.63 26.04 26.48
N GLU A 53 -4.37 26.68 25.57
CA GLU A 53 -5.66 27.33 25.83
C GLU A 53 -6.76 26.34 26.27
N ALA A 54 -6.69 25.07 25.89
CA ALA A 54 -7.69 24.06 26.25
C ALA A 54 -7.76 23.78 27.77
N LEU A 55 -6.70 24.10 28.51
CA LEU A 55 -6.65 24.01 29.97
C LEU A 55 -7.51 25.07 30.69
N ALA A 56 -8.03 26.07 29.97
CA ALA A 56 -8.89 27.13 30.51
C ALA A 56 -10.39 26.80 30.53
N ARG A 57 -10.78 25.56 30.22
CA ARG A 57 -12.18 25.07 30.23
C ARG A 57 -12.87 25.24 31.58
N ASP A 58 -14.20 25.36 31.55
CA ASP A 58 -15.06 25.51 32.73
C ASP A 58 -16.29 24.58 32.63
N PRO A 59 -16.17 23.30 33.02
CA PRO A 59 -17.21 22.28 32.76
C PRO A 59 -18.60 22.61 33.34
N TRP A 60 -18.66 23.43 34.39
CA TRP A 60 -19.93 23.94 34.93
C TRP A 60 -20.59 24.93 33.96
N ALA A 61 -19.82 25.87 33.41
CA ALA A 61 -20.32 26.86 32.46
C ALA A 61 -20.63 26.22 31.09
N GLU A 62 -19.83 25.25 30.65
CA GLU A 62 -20.08 24.45 29.43
C GLU A 62 -21.42 23.70 29.50
N ARG A 63 -21.80 23.19 30.69
CA ARG A 63 -23.06 22.45 30.89
C ARG A 63 -24.27 23.37 31.12
N SER A 64 -24.09 24.43 31.90
CA SER A 64 -25.20 25.26 32.41
C SER A 64 -25.40 26.57 31.64
N GLY A 65 -24.36 27.11 30.99
CA GLY A 65 -24.36 28.46 30.43
C GLY A 65 -25.50 28.71 29.45
N SER A 66 -25.64 27.86 28.42
CA SER A 66 -26.70 28.02 27.42
C SER A 66 -28.11 27.93 28.00
N TRP A 67 -28.31 27.13 29.06
CA TRP A 67 -29.59 27.03 29.77
C TRP A 67 -29.86 28.26 30.64
N ILE A 68 -28.83 28.83 31.28
CA ILE A 68 -28.94 30.09 32.03
C ILE A 68 -29.36 31.22 31.08
N VAL A 69 -28.71 31.35 29.91
CA VAL A 69 -29.06 32.39 28.92
C VAL A 69 -30.46 32.18 28.36
N LEU A 70 -30.79 30.97 27.90
CA LEU A 70 -32.12 30.68 27.33
C LEU A 70 -33.22 30.91 28.36
N GLY A 71 -33.03 30.44 29.60
CA GLY A 71 -33.98 30.63 30.70
C GLY A 71 -34.15 32.10 31.08
N PHE A 72 -33.05 32.84 31.22
CA PHE A 72 -33.07 34.26 31.55
C PHE A 72 -33.77 35.11 30.48
N VAL A 73 -33.36 34.96 29.22
CA VAL A 73 -33.92 35.72 28.09
C VAL A 73 -35.41 35.40 27.89
N SER A 74 -35.79 34.12 28.01
CA SER A 74 -37.21 33.72 27.91
C SER A 74 -38.04 34.27 29.08
N ALA A 75 -37.51 34.22 30.32
CA ALA A 75 -38.20 34.75 31.50
C ALA A 75 -38.35 36.28 31.44
N PHE A 76 -37.35 37.02 30.98
CA PHE A 76 -37.42 38.47 30.82
C PHE A 76 -38.43 38.86 29.73
N ALA A 77 -38.37 38.22 28.55
CA ALA A 77 -39.34 38.45 27.49
C ALA A 77 -40.78 38.13 27.94
N LEU A 78 -40.99 37.00 28.64
CA LEU A 78 -42.31 36.64 29.20
C LEU A 78 -42.78 37.65 30.25
N LEU A 79 -41.90 38.15 31.12
CA LEU A 79 -42.25 39.15 32.13
C LEU A 79 -42.74 40.45 31.48
N LEU A 80 -42.03 40.97 30.48
CA LEU A 80 -42.44 42.16 29.73
C LEU A 80 -43.78 41.95 29.03
N ILE A 81 -43.96 40.81 28.35
CA ILE A 81 -45.22 40.45 27.68
C ILE A 81 -46.38 40.36 28.68
N ILE A 82 -46.19 39.71 29.83
CA ILE A 82 -47.20 39.57 30.89
C ILE A 82 -47.56 40.94 31.47
N MET A 83 -46.59 41.83 31.72
CA MET A 83 -46.87 43.17 32.23
C MET A 83 -47.64 44.04 31.23
N ILE A 84 -47.30 43.95 29.93
CA ILE A 84 -48.05 44.63 28.86
C ILE A 84 -49.49 44.11 28.78
N PHE A 85 -49.71 42.79 28.84
CA PHE A 85 -51.06 42.20 28.91
C PHE A 85 -51.81 42.56 30.21
N ALA A 86 -51.10 42.81 31.31
CA ALA A 86 -51.66 43.32 32.56
C ALA A 86 -51.93 44.85 32.54
N GLY A 87 -51.94 45.47 31.36
CA GLY A 87 -52.29 46.89 31.15
C GLY A 87 -51.17 47.88 31.48
N GLN A 88 -49.96 47.43 31.80
CA GLN A 88 -48.82 48.31 32.02
C GLN A 88 -48.31 48.84 30.68
N THR A 89 -48.38 50.15 30.47
CA THR A 89 -47.92 50.79 29.23
C THR A 89 -46.43 51.13 29.32
N PRO A 90 -45.61 50.73 28.31
CA PRO A 90 -44.21 51.16 28.19
C PRO A 90 -44.07 52.68 28.27
N GLY A 91 -42.95 53.15 28.81
CA GLY A 91 -42.65 54.57 29.04
C GLY A 91 -43.46 55.25 30.16
N LYS A 92 -44.67 54.76 30.48
CA LYS A 92 -45.58 55.37 31.46
C LYS A 92 -45.64 54.64 32.81
N SER A 93 -45.44 53.32 32.83
CA SER A 93 -45.43 52.55 34.08
C SER A 93 -44.03 52.50 34.70
N SER A 94 -43.85 53.16 35.84
CA SER A 94 -42.59 53.10 36.60
C SER A 94 -42.21 51.68 37.02
N ILE A 95 -43.20 50.83 37.35
CA ILE A 95 -42.96 49.44 37.75
C ILE A 95 -42.39 48.64 36.57
N LEU A 96 -42.98 48.78 35.38
CA LEU A 96 -42.49 48.14 34.16
C LEU A 96 -41.09 48.65 33.78
N LYS A 97 -40.88 49.97 33.87
CA LYS A 97 -39.62 50.65 33.58
C LYS A 97 -38.47 50.12 34.46
N SER A 98 -38.61 50.26 35.78
CA SER A 98 -37.57 49.82 36.72
C SER A 98 -37.35 48.30 36.70
N SER A 99 -38.40 47.50 36.48
CA SER A 99 -38.25 46.05 36.30
C SER A 99 -37.42 45.71 35.06
N SER A 100 -37.63 46.44 33.96
CA SER A 100 -36.85 46.27 32.73
C SER A 100 -35.37 46.63 32.93
N GLU A 101 -35.09 47.79 33.53
CA GLU A 101 -33.72 48.28 33.73
C GLU A 101 -32.90 47.40 34.69
N ILE A 102 -33.52 46.90 35.77
CA ILE A 102 -32.90 45.93 36.67
C ILE A 102 -32.56 44.63 35.92
N LEU A 103 -33.46 44.14 35.07
CA LEU A 103 -33.23 42.91 34.30
C LEU A 103 -32.17 43.10 33.19
N GLN A 104 -32.13 44.25 32.52
CA GLN A 104 -31.04 44.62 31.62
C GLN A 104 -29.68 44.51 32.34
N PHE A 105 -29.52 45.23 33.46
CA PHE A 105 -28.29 45.18 34.25
C PHE A 105 -27.93 43.78 34.76
N VAL A 106 -28.90 42.99 35.22
CA VAL A 106 -28.67 41.60 35.67
C VAL A 106 -28.18 40.70 34.51
N GLY A 107 -28.77 40.81 33.32
CA GLY A 107 -28.33 40.03 32.16
C GLY A 107 -26.93 40.40 31.69
N GLU A 108 -26.63 41.70 31.64
CA GLU A 108 -25.30 42.22 31.33
C GLU A 108 -24.25 41.77 32.36
N ALA A 109 -24.57 41.81 33.65
CA ALA A 109 -23.72 41.31 34.73
C ALA A 109 -23.45 39.80 34.64
N ILE A 110 -24.43 38.98 34.26
CA ILE A 110 -24.24 37.54 33.99
C ILE A 110 -23.28 37.34 32.80
N GLY A 111 -23.44 38.12 31.72
CA GLY A 111 -22.51 38.14 30.59
C GLY A 111 -21.08 38.47 31.01
N ALA A 112 -20.91 39.54 31.81
CA ALA A 112 -19.62 39.94 32.36
C ALA A 112 -19.00 38.82 33.22
N ILE A 113 -19.77 38.17 34.10
CA ILE A 113 -19.31 37.06 34.95
C ILE A 113 -18.79 35.89 34.11
N PHE A 114 -19.45 35.53 33.01
CA PHE A 114 -18.97 34.49 32.11
C PHE A 114 -17.63 34.88 31.45
N CYS A 115 -17.48 36.12 30.98
CA CYS A 115 -16.22 36.63 30.43
C CYS A 115 -15.09 36.65 31.49
N VAL A 116 -15.34 37.18 32.70
CA VAL A 116 -14.38 37.22 33.82
C VAL A 116 -13.84 35.82 34.15
N ARG A 117 -14.72 34.83 34.27
CA ARG A 117 -14.35 33.44 34.62
C ARG A 117 -13.38 32.83 33.62
N ILE A 118 -13.64 33.04 32.32
CA ILE A 118 -12.79 32.50 31.25
C ILE A 118 -11.48 33.30 31.15
N ALA A 119 -11.51 34.62 31.30
CA ALA A 119 -10.31 35.45 31.33
C ALA A 119 -9.35 35.04 32.48
N ASP A 120 -9.85 34.82 33.70
CA ASP A 120 -9.01 34.33 34.81
C ASP A 120 -8.50 32.90 34.60
N ARG A 121 -9.32 31.99 34.03
CA ARG A 121 -8.85 30.63 33.66
C ARG A 121 -7.74 30.69 32.59
N LEU A 122 -7.86 31.55 31.58
CA LEU A 122 -6.80 31.78 30.57
C LEU A 122 -5.55 32.42 31.18
N ARG A 123 -5.71 33.33 32.16
CA ARG A 123 -4.59 33.91 32.94
C ARG A 123 -3.82 32.83 33.70
N LYS A 124 -4.54 31.90 34.33
CA LYS A 124 -3.98 30.76 35.08
C LYS A 124 -3.30 29.75 34.16
N ALA A 125 -3.89 29.42 33.01
CA ALA A 125 -3.25 28.57 31.99
C ALA A 125 -1.95 29.21 31.45
N THR A 126 -1.99 30.49 31.07
CA THR A 126 -0.80 31.23 30.57
C THR A 126 0.32 31.30 31.61
N ARG A 127 -0.01 31.39 32.91
CA ARG A 127 0.98 31.33 34.00
C ARG A 127 1.64 29.95 34.10
N ARG A 128 0.87 28.85 34.07
CA ARG A 128 1.40 27.47 34.13
C ARG A 128 2.37 27.17 32.99
N LEU A 129 1.96 27.47 31.75
CA LEU A 129 2.80 27.26 30.55
C LEU A 129 4.14 28.02 30.65
N ARG A 130 4.15 29.21 31.28
CA ARG A 130 5.37 29.98 31.52
C ARG A 130 6.26 29.38 32.62
N GLN A 131 5.69 28.73 33.62
CA GLN A 131 6.46 27.98 34.63
C GLN A 131 7.11 26.75 33.97
N GLU A 132 6.33 25.98 33.20
CA GLU A 132 6.86 24.85 32.42
C GLU A 132 7.97 25.26 31.44
N LEU A 133 7.88 26.44 30.81
CA LEU A 133 8.93 26.94 29.94
C LEU A 133 10.23 27.18 30.71
N ASN A 134 10.16 27.87 31.86
CA ASN A 134 11.33 28.10 32.70
C ASN A 134 11.98 26.78 33.15
N GLU A 135 11.17 25.79 33.55
CA GLU A 135 11.63 24.45 33.94
C GLU A 135 12.29 23.71 32.77
N LYS A 136 11.70 23.74 31.57
CA LYS A 136 12.23 23.07 30.37
C LYS A 136 13.47 23.77 29.82
N GLU A 137 13.61 25.09 30.00
CA GLU A 137 14.82 25.85 29.69
C GLU A 137 15.96 25.52 30.68
N LEU A 138 15.68 25.40 31.98
CA LEU A 138 16.66 24.97 33.00
C LEU A 138 17.17 23.54 32.78
N VAL A 139 16.32 22.63 32.30
CA VAL A 139 16.67 21.22 32.01
C VAL A 139 17.31 21.05 30.61
N GLY A 140 17.45 22.12 29.82
CA GLY A 140 18.14 22.07 28.53
C GLY A 140 17.40 21.32 27.42
N HIS A 141 16.06 21.41 27.37
CA HIS A 141 15.26 20.75 26.35
C HIS A 141 15.53 21.26 24.91
N SER A 142 15.16 20.45 23.92
CA SER A 142 15.43 20.75 22.51
C SER A 142 14.78 22.08 22.04
N GLN A 143 15.52 22.84 21.22
CA GLN A 143 15.07 24.16 20.76
C GLN A 143 13.73 24.14 20.01
N SER A 144 13.40 23.04 19.32
CA SER A 144 12.12 22.86 18.63
C SER A 144 10.94 22.75 19.60
N GLN A 145 11.09 22.02 20.71
CA GLN A 145 10.09 21.94 21.78
C GLN A 145 9.93 23.28 22.49
N LEU A 146 11.03 23.98 22.78
CA LEU A 146 10.99 25.32 23.37
C LEU A 146 10.32 26.35 22.43
N ALA A 147 10.59 26.28 21.12
CA ALA A 147 9.93 27.12 20.12
C ALA A 147 8.42 26.83 19.99
N ALA A 148 8.00 25.56 20.12
CA ALA A 148 6.59 25.18 20.16
C ALA A 148 5.89 25.75 21.41
N LEU A 149 6.46 25.53 22.60
CA LEU A 149 5.91 26.01 23.87
C LEU A 149 5.85 27.55 23.93
N ARG A 150 6.87 28.25 23.41
CA ARG A 150 6.85 29.72 23.26
C ARG A 150 5.72 30.21 22.35
N ARG A 151 5.36 29.47 21.29
CA ARG A 151 4.18 29.77 20.44
C ARG A 151 2.86 29.54 21.20
N GLU A 152 2.73 28.46 21.95
CA GLU A 152 1.54 28.20 22.77
C GLU A 152 1.33 29.28 23.84
N ILE A 153 2.40 29.73 24.51
CA ILE A 153 2.36 30.85 25.46
C ILE A 153 1.93 32.15 24.76
N GLN A 154 2.42 32.41 23.55
CA GLN A 154 2.04 33.61 22.79
C GLN A 154 0.56 33.59 22.37
N LEU A 155 0.04 32.42 21.97
CA LEU A 155 -1.37 32.21 21.66
C LEU A 155 -2.23 32.38 22.92
N ALA A 156 -1.95 31.63 24.00
CA ALA A 156 -2.68 31.73 25.26
C ALA A 156 -2.67 33.14 25.86
N ARG A 157 -1.55 33.88 25.75
CA ARG A 157 -1.47 35.29 26.15
C ARG A 157 -2.33 36.21 25.28
N ARG A 158 -2.43 35.96 23.96
CA ARG A 158 -3.33 36.71 23.05
C ARG A 158 -4.79 36.42 23.36
N ALA A 159 -5.15 35.15 23.56
CA ALA A 159 -6.50 34.75 23.97
C ALA A 159 -6.88 35.38 25.32
N PHE A 160 -5.97 35.36 26.31
CA PHE A 160 -6.16 36.05 27.58
C PHE A 160 -6.42 37.55 27.38
N LEU A 161 -5.58 38.24 26.61
CA LEU A 161 -5.76 39.68 26.33
C LEU A 161 -7.08 39.98 25.63
N ALA A 162 -7.43 39.21 24.59
CA ALA A 162 -8.69 39.34 23.87
C ALA A 162 -9.90 39.24 24.81
N TRP A 163 -9.97 38.17 25.61
CA TRP A 163 -11.07 37.97 26.55
C TRP A 163 -11.04 38.98 27.71
N THR A 164 -9.89 39.53 28.12
CA THR A 164 -9.89 40.66 29.07
C THR A 164 -10.43 41.96 28.47
N PHE A 165 -10.17 42.26 27.20
CA PHE A 165 -10.76 43.44 26.55
C PHE A 165 -12.26 43.25 26.33
N LEU A 166 -12.72 42.07 25.90
CA LEU A 166 -14.15 41.76 25.85
C LEU A 166 -14.82 41.82 27.23
N THR A 167 -14.15 41.33 28.28
CA THR A 167 -14.63 41.46 29.67
C THR A 167 -14.75 42.94 30.07
N LEU A 168 -13.76 43.75 29.77
CA LEU A 168 -13.73 45.18 30.10
C LEU A 168 -14.79 45.96 29.30
N ALA A 169 -15.07 45.56 28.05
CA ALA A 169 -16.14 46.12 27.24
C ALA A 169 -17.52 45.89 27.86
N VAL A 170 -17.86 44.62 28.18
CA VAL A 170 -19.14 44.27 28.82
C VAL A 170 -19.25 44.91 30.21
N ALA A 171 -18.17 44.94 30.99
CA ALA A 171 -18.16 45.59 32.30
C ALA A 171 -18.31 47.13 32.21
N SER A 172 -17.70 47.77 31.21
CA SER A 172 -17.88 49.19 30.94
C SER A 172 -19.33 49.49 30.53
N TYR A 173 -19.91 48.65 29.67
CA TYR A 173 -21.32 48.76 29.27
C TYR A 173 -22.26 48.63 30.48
N ALA A 174 -22.11 47.56 31.28
CA ALA A 174 -22.92 47.35 32.49
C ALA A 174 -22.74 48.45 33.54
N THR A 175 -21.58 49.10 33.60
CA THR A 175 -21.36 50.29 34.45
C THR A 175 -22.12 51.50 33.90
N GLY A 176 -22.13 51.69 32.58
CA GLY A 176 -22.96 52.70 31.91
C GLY A 176 -24.44 52.48 32.17
N GLN A 177 -24.93 51.25 32.05
CA GLN A 177 -26.31 50.86 32.33
C GLN A 177 -26.70 51.08 33.79
N ALA A 178 -25.82 50.75 34.75
CA ALA A 178 -26.07 51.03 36.17
C ALA A 178 -26.18 52.54 36.47
N ILE A 179 -25.32 53.36 35.85
CA ILE A 179 -25.39 54.83 35.98
C ILE A 179 -26.66 55.36 35.30
N TRP A 180 -27.01 54.89 34.09
CA TRP A 180 -28.23 55.26 33.39
C TRP A 180 -29.48 54.95 34.22
N ALA A 181 -29.63 53.71 34.69
CA ALA A 181 -30.75 53.30 35.54
C ALA A 181 -30.82 54.13 36.84
N SER A 182 -29.67 54.48 37.45
CA SER A 182 -29.67 55.38 38.62
C SER A 182 -30.14 56.80 38.29
N TYR A 183 -29.82 57.33 37.10
CA TYR A 183 -30.29 58.66 36.70
C TYR A 183 -31.78 58.63 36.38
N ASP A 184 -32.24 57.61 35.66
CA ASP A 184 -33.64 57.44 35.29
C ASP A 184 -34.57 57.21 36.49
N MET A 185 -34.10 56.48 37.52
CA MET A 185 -34.86 56.25 38.75
C MET A 185 -34.85 57.43 39.75
N LEU A 186 -33.85 58.32 39.71
CA LEU A 186 -33.71 59.42 40.69
C LEU A 186 -34.03 60.83 40.15
N LEU A 187 -33.96 61.07 38.84
CA LEU A 187 -34.18 62.39 38.22
C LEU A 187 -35.44 62.39 37.35
N ASN A 188 -36.09 63.55 37.19
CA ASN A 188 -37.16 63.66 36.20
C ASN A 188 -36.55 63.64 34.78
N PRO A 189 -37.30 63.19 33.74
CA PRO A 189 -36.78 63.12 32.37
C PRO A 189 -36.26 64.46 31.79
N ALA A 190 -36.66 65.60 32.33
CA ALA A 190 -36.17 66.93 31.95
C ALA A 190 -34.83 67.32 32.61
N ASP A 191 -34.48 66.68 33.74
CA ASP A 191 -33.30 67.00 34.55
C ASP A 191 -32.09 66.09 34.21
N ILE A 192 -32.31 65.03 33.43
CA ILE A 192 -31.25 64.07 33.04
C ILE A 192 -30.20 64.79 32.16
N PRO A 193 -28.92 64.86 32.58
CA PRO A 193 -27.91 65.58 31.83
C PRO A 193 -27.60 64.91 30.48
N LEU A 194 -27.61 65.70 29.41
CA LEU A 194 -27.17 65.30 28.07
C LEU A 194 -25.96 66.16 27.64
N PRO A 195 -24.72 65.59 27.57
CA PRO A 195 -24.34 64.21 27.88
C PRO A 195 -24.08 63.99 29.39
N GLY A 196 -24.65 62.92 29.96
CA GLY A 196 -24.37 62.46 31.33
C GLY A 196 -23.22 61.45 31.41
N ALA A 197 -22.77 61.15 32.64
CA ALA A 197 -21.58 60.32 32.90
C ALA A 197 -21.66 58.89 32.32
N TYR A 198 -22.85 58.31 32.23
CA TYR A 198 -23.10 56.99 31.63
C TYR A 198 -22.56 56.88 30.19
N ASN A 199 -22.56 57.98 29.43
CA ASN A 199 -22.05 58.01 28.05
C ASN A 199 -20.56 57.71 27.97
N ILE A 200 -19.76 58.09 28.99
CA ILE A 200 -18.31 57.80 29.01
C ILE A 200 -18.09 56.29 29.08
N CYS A 201 -18.87 55.59 29.91
CA CYS A 201 -18.83 54.15 30.07
C CYS A 201 -19.32 53.40 28.81
N PHE A 202 -20.36 53.89 28.13
CA PHE A 202 -20.80 53.34 26.86
C PHE A 202 -19.78 53.59 25.73
N VAL A 203 -19.29 54.82 25.55
CA VAL A 203 -18.25 55.18 24.56
C VAL A 203 -16.98 54.35 24.74
N MET A 204 -16.54 54.10 25.98
CA MET A 204 -15.38 53.24 26.26
C MET A 204 -15.61 51.75 25.98
N SER A 205 -16.86 51.28 25.90
CA SER A 205 -17.13 49.86 25.58
C SER A 205 -16.76 49.51 24.13
N TYR A 206 -17.06 50.38 23.16
CA TYR A 206 -16.77 50.19 21.73
C TYR A 206 -15.30 49.86 21.39
N PRO A 207 -14.29 50.67 21.81
CA PRO A 207 -12.89 50.35 21.53
C PRO A 207 -12.44 49.05 22.22
N PHE A 208 -13.00 48.71 23.39
CA PHE A 208 -12.69 47.43 24.05
C PHE A 208 -13.34 46.23 23.35
N PHE A 209 -14.57 46.34 22.84
CA PHE A 209 -15.19 45.30 21.99
C PHE A 209 -14.39 45.09 20.70
N LEU A 210 -14.03 46.18 20.02
CA LEU A 210 -13.24 46.17 18.80
C LEU A 210 -11.85 45.55 19.03
N LEU A 211 -11.11 46.01 20.04
CA LEU A 211 -9.75 45.52 20.30
C LEU A 211 -9.75 44.07 20.81
N GLY A 212 -10.71 43.69 21.64
CA GLY A 212 -10.90 42.31 22.09
C GLY A 212 -11.23 41.35 20.94
N THR A 213 -12.11 41.78 20.01
CA THR A 213 -12.49 40.98 18.85
C THR A 213 -11.36 40.90 17.80
N LEU A 214 -10.61 41.97 17.58
CA LEU A 214 -9.42 41.95 16.72
C LEU A 214 -8.32 41.02 17.23
N LEU A 215 -8.11 40.95 18.56
CA LEU A 215 -7.10 40.06 19.17
C LEU A 215 -7.42 38.56 19.02
N LEU A 216 -8.66 38.18 18.69
CA LEU A 216 -9.06 36.81 18.33
C LEU A 216 -8.67 36.42 16.89
N ILE A 217 -8.24 37.36 16.03
CA ILE A 217 -7.84 37.08 14.64
C ILE A 217 -6.47 36.37 14.63
N ARG A 218 -6.51 35.03 14.56
CA ARG A 218 -5.34 34.16 14.43
C ARG A 218 -4.73 34.24 13.03
N HIS A 219 -3.68 35.04 12.81
CA HIS A 219 -2.93 34.99 11.53
C HIS A 219 -2.34 33.58 11.25
N HIS A 220 -2.53 33.11 10.02
CA HIS A 220 -1.93 31.91 9.44
C HIS A 220 -1.56 32.19 7.97
N LYS A 221 -0.47 31.59 7.48
CA LYS A 221 0.15 31.95 6.18
C LYS A 221 -0.39 31.18 4.96
N SER A 222 -1.47 30.42 5.10
CA SER A 222 -2.02 29.58 4.03
C SER A 222 -3.48 29.96 3.70
N ILE A 223 -3.98 29.48 2.56
CA ILE A 223 -5.34 29.72 2.02
C ILE A 223 -5.52 31.11 1.38
N VAL A 224 -4.83 31.37 0.26
CA VAL A 224 -4.94 32.61 -0.55
C VAL A 224 -6.16 32.61 -1.51
N GLY A 225 -6.84 31.47 -1.70
CA GLY A 225 -8.08 31.38 -2.49
C GLY A 225 -9.30 31.83 -1.68
N ARG A 226 -9.68 31.02 -0.69
CA ARG A 226 -10.84 31.20 0.19
C ARG A 226 -10.93 32.58 0.86
N THR A 227 -9.79 33.24 1.12
CA THR A 227 -9.75 34.64 1.61
C THR A 227 -10.55 35.60 0.72
N ARG A 228 -10.52 35.42 -0.60
CA ARG A 228 -11.16 36.36 -1.54
C ARG A 228 -12.68 36.29 -1.50
N LEU A 229 -13.26 35.09 -1.45
CA LEU A 229 -14.71 34.91 -1.27
C LEU A 229 -15.14 35.43 0.11
N VAL A 230 -14.42 35.03 1.16
CA VAL A 230 -14.65 35.49 2.54
C VAL A 230 -14.65 37.02 2.68
N LEU A 231 -13.73 37.72 2.00
CA LEU A 231 -13.67 39.18 2.04
C LEU A 231 -14.85 39.83 1.30
N LEU A 232 -15.42 39.21 0.27
CA LEU A 232 -16.63 39.69 -0.41
C LEU A 232 -17.90 39.39 0.39
N ASP A 233 -17.97 38.25 1.07
CA ASP A 233 -19.06 37.93 2.01
C ASP A 233 -19.10 38.96 3.15
N ALA A 234 -17.93 39.29 3.71
CA ALA A 234 -17.80 40.31 4.74
C ALA A 234 -18.11 41.73 4.21
N LEU A 235 -17.57 42.09 3.04
CA LEU A 235 -17.87 43.38 2.39
C LEU A 235 -19.38 43.54 2.13
N GLY A 236 -20.06 42.49 1.66
CA GLY A 236 -21.48 42.50 1.38
C GLY A 236 -22.36 42.82 2.60
N ILE A 237 -22.03 42.24 3.76
CA ILE A 237 -22.70 42.54 5.03
C ILE A 237 -22.36 43.96 5.50
N ILE A 238 -21.09 44.39 5.40
CA ILE A 238 -20.64 45.72 5.81
C ILE A 238 -21.29 46.81 4.97
N SER A 239 -21.29 46.68 3.64
CA SER A 239 -21.95 47.61 2.73
C SER A 239 -23.47 47.66 2.94
N THR A 240 -24.08 46.53 3.32
CA THR A 240 -25.51 46.50 3.68
C THR A 240 -25.78 47.25 4.98
N ALA A 241 -25.01 46.99 6.04
CA ALA A 241 -25.17 47.69 7.32
C ALA A 241 -24.89 49.20 7.18
N LEU A 242 -23.89 49.58 6.37
CA LEU A 242 -23.61 50.97 6.00
C LEU A 242 -24.77 51.59 5.24
N ALA A 243 -25.36 50.90 4.25
CA ALA A 243 -26.49 51.43 3.48
C ALA A 243 -27.73 51.66 4.35
N LEU A 244 -28.10 50.68 5.19
CA LEU A 244 -29.22 50.82 6.12
C LEU A 244 -28.97 51.93 7.15
N SER A 245 -27.77 51.98 7.74
CA SER A 245 -27.38 53.04 8.67
C SER A 245 -27.40 54.42 7.99
N TRP A 246 -26.89 54.55 6.77
CA TRP A 246 -26.86 55.82 6.03
C TRP A 246 -28.26 56.39 5.80
N PHE A 247 -29.17 55.64 5.18
CA PHE A 247 -30.48 56.16 4.79
C PHE A 247 -31.47 56.30 5.96
N PHE A 248 -31.44 55.41 6.96
CA PHE A 248 -32.42 55.41 8.05
C PHE A 248 -31.95 56.08 9.35
N LEU A 249 -30.65 56.28 9.53
CA LEU A 249 -30.07 56.90 10.74
C LEU A 249 -29.17 58.09 10.40
N LEU A 250 -28.05 57.85 9.73
CA LEU A 250 -26.96 58.82 9.62
C LEU A 250 -27.36 60.06 8.81
N SER A 251 -28.05 59.92 7.69
CA SER A 251 -28.51 61.06 6.89
C SER A 251 -29.59 61.90 7.61
N PRO A 252 -30.68 61.32 8.16
CA PRO A 252 -31.63 62.06 9.01
C PRO A 252 -30.98 62.73 10.22
N LEU A 253 -30.06 62.04 10.89
CA LEU A 253 -29.37 62.53 12.08
C LEU A 253 -28.40 63.67 11.73
N ILE A 254 -27.64 63.57 10.64
CA ILE A 254 -26.80 64.64 10.11
C ILE A 254 -27.64 65.88 9.73
N ALA A 255 -28.81 65.68 9.09
CA ALA A 255 -29.75 66.77 8.82
C ALA A 255 -30.35 67.39 10.10
N SER A 256 -30.40 66.66 11.22
CA SER A 256 -30.81 67.21 12.52
C SER A 256 -29.68 67.92 13.29
N LEU A 257 -28.40 67.71 12.95
CA LEU A 257 -27.25 68.24 13.72
C LEU A 257 -27.31 69.77 13.90
N ALA A 258 -27.79 70.50 12.89
CA ALA A 258 -27.95 71.95 12.91
C ALA A 258 -28.97 72.46 13.96
N ARG A 259 -29.66 71.57 14.68
CA ARG A 259 -30.61 71.88 15.75
C ARG A 259 -30.08 71.59 17.16
N PHE A 260 -28.93 70.93 17.31
CA PHE A 260 -28.35 70.67 18.62
C PHE A 260 -27.51 71.88 19.09
N PRO A 261 -27.71 72.36 20.33
CA PRO A 261 -26.96 73.52 20.84
C PRO A 261 -25.52 73.18 21.24
N ASN A 262 -25.21 71.91 21.52
CA ASN A 262 -23.96 71.47 22.13
C ASN A 262 -23.19 70.49 21.23
N TRP A 263 -21.90 70.76 20.99
CA TRP A 263 -21.00 69.91 20.22
C TRP A 263 -20.95 68.46 20.72
N ASP A 264 -20.95 68.24 22.03
CA ASP A 264 -20.79 66.91 22.60
C ASP A 264 -21.97 65.98 22.29
N THR A 265 -23.18 66.55 22.20
CA THR A 265 -24.39 65.80 21.80
C THR A 265 -24.38 65.46 20.31
N ALA A 266 -23.87 66.37 19.47
CA ALA A 266 -23.65 66.14 18.05
C ALA A 266 -22.60 65.04 17.80
N PHE A 267 -21.45 65.09 18.48
CA PHE A 267 -20.41 64.06 18.42
C PHE A 267 -20.97 62.69 18.83
N LEU A 268 -21.63 62.60 19.99
CA LEU A 268 -22.16 61.36 20.54
C LEU A 268 -23.22 60.71 19.62
N SER A 269 -24.06 61.54 18.99
CA SER A 269 -25.11 61.08 18.08
C SER A 269 -24.56 60.49 16.78
N ILE A 270 -23.37 60.91 16.32
CA ILE A 270 -22.65 60.28 15.20
C ILE A 270 -21.84 59.07 15.69
N TYR A 271 -21.29 59.14 16.91
CA TYR A 271 -20.40 58.13 17.46
C TYR A 271 -21.06 56.74 17.56
N PHE A 272 -22.26 56.64 18.12
CA PHE A 272 -22.90 55.33 18.33
C PHE A 272 -23.18 54.59 17.00
N PRO A 273 -23.90 55.14 15.99
CA PRO A 273 -24.15 54.43 14.73
C PRO A 273 -22.86 54.11 13.94
N THR A 274 -21.81 54.92 14.10
CA THR A 274 -20.50 54.67 13.49
C THR A 274 -19.75 53.54 14.21
N GLY A 275 -19.78 53.54 15.55
CA GLY A 275 -19.22 52.48 16.38
C GLY A 275 -19.90 51.13 16.12
N ASP A 276 -21.23 51.13 16.01
CA ASP A 276 -22.04 49.96 15.67
C ASP A 276 -21.61 49.34 14.34
N LEU A 277 -21.40 50.18 13.31
CA LEU A 277 -20.91 49.74 12.02
C LEU A 277 -19.50 49.12 12.11
N PHE A 278 -18.61 49.66 12.95
CA PHE A 278 -17.31 49.05 13.23
C PHE A 278 -17.43 47.70 13.98
N LEU A 279 -18.36 47.56 14.93
CA LEU A 279 -18.61 46.30 15.61
C LEU A 279 -19.18 45.23 14.67
N VAL A 280 -20.14 45.61 13.82
CA VAL A 280 -20.67 44.75 12.75
C VAL A 280 -19.56 44.34 11.78
N ALA A 281 -18.70 45.28 11.35
CA ALA A 281 -17.60 44.98 10.44
C ALA A 281 -16.57 44.01 11.05
N VAL A 282 -16.09 44.28 12.26
CA VAL A 282 -15.10 43.43 12.94
C VAL A 282 -15.69 42.06 13.31
N GLY A 283 -16.94 42.01 13.79
CA GLY A 283 -17.66 40.76 14.05
C GLY A 283 -17.83 39.90 12.79
N THR A 284 -18.19 40.53 11.67
CA THR A 284 -18.30 39.86 10.36
C THR A 284 -16.96 39.32 9.88
N ILE A 285 -15.90 40.14 9.92
CA ILE A 285 -14.54 39.74 9.52
C ILE A 285 -14.06 38.55 10.35
N VAL A 286 -14.39 38.49 11.64
CA VAL A 286 -14.08 37.36 12.53
C VAL A 286 -14.91 36.12 12.21
N MET A 287 -16.22 36.26 11.99
CA MET A 287 -17.14 35.16 11.64
C MET A 287 -16.74 34.45 10.33
N PHE A 288 -16.49 35.22 9.27
CA PHE A 288 -16.11 34.68 7.97
C PHE A 288 -14.61 34.36 7.87
N SER A 289 -13.79 34.77 8.85
CA SER A 289 -12.33 34.65 8.84
C SER A 289 -11.84 33.30 8.28
N PRO A 290 -11.03 33.28 7.21
CA PRO A 290 -10.60 32.05 6.54
C PRO A 290 -9.56 31.28 7.38
N LEU A 291 -9.17 31.88 8.51
CA LEU A 291 -8.21 31.44 9.50
C LEU A 291 -8.91 30.72 10.68
N SER A 292 -10.24 30.82 10.75
CA SER A 292 -11.08 30.08 11.70
C SER A 292 -11.14 28.60 11.33
N GLN A 293 -10.67 27.74 12.23
CA GLN A 293 -10.88 26.29 12.12
C GLN A 293 -12.35 25.96 12.39
N ARG A 294 -12.86 24.86 11.81
CA ARG A 294 -14.29 24.48 11.90
C ARG A 294 -14.82 24.40 13.34
N ASP A 295 -13.98 24.00 14.29
CA ASP A 295 -14.37 23.90 15.70
C ASP A 295 -14.54 25.25 16.41
N GLN A 296 -13.91 26.33 15.89
CA GLN A 296 -14.00 27.69 16.46
C GLN A 296 -15.16 28.51 15.91
N GLN A 297 -15.77 28.07 14.80
CA GLN A 297 -16.99 28.67 14.22
C GLN A 297 -18.13 28.94 15.23
N PRO A 298 -18.51 28.03 16.16
CA PRO A 298 -19.55 28.33 17.17
C PRO A 298 -19.17 29.47 18.13
N VAL A 299 -17.88 29.73 18.37
CA VAL A 299 -17.43 30.88 19.17
C VAL A 299 -17.72 32.17 18.41
N PHE A 300 -17.24 32.25 17.17
CA PHE A 300 -17.35 33.46 16.35
C PHE A 300 -18.78 33.74 15.91
N LEU A 301 -19.61 32.71 15.70
CA LEU A 301 -21.03 32.87 15.47
C LEU A 301 -21.74 33.53 16.67
N ARG A 302 -21.47 33.09 17.91
CA ARG A 302 -22.08 33.70 19.12
C ARG A 302 -21.57 35.12 19.36
N LEU A 303 -20.27 35.35 19.17
CA LEU A 303 -19.66 36.68 19.30
C LEU A 303 -20.22 37.67 18.26
N CYS A 304 -20.32 37.24 16.99
CA CYS A 304 -20.88 38.04 15.91
C CYS A 304 -22.37 38.33 16.12
N LEU A 305 -23.17 37.32 16.50
CA LEU A 305 -24.58 37.53 16.86
C LEU A 305 -24.73 38.48 18.05
N GLY A 306 -23.89 38.39 19.07
CA GLY A 306 -23.87 39.34 20.18
C GLY A 306 -23.63 40.78 19.71
N LEU A 307 -22.55 41.02 18.97
CA LEU A 307 -22.23 42.34 18.41
C LEU A 307 -23.31 42.86 17.45
N PHE A 308 -23.96 41.98 16.68
CA PHE A 308 -25.07 42.35 15.80
C PHE A 308 -26.33 42.72 16.60
N PHE A 309 -26.68 41.97 17.65
CA PHE A 309 -27.81 42.33 18.50
C PHE A 309 -27.59 43.68 19.20
N LEU A 310 -26.38 43.96 19.70
CA LEU A 310 -26.04 45.27 20.26
C LEU A 310 -26.29 46.39 19.23
N ALA A 311 -25.61 46.32 18.08
CA ALA A 311 -25.73 47.29 16.99
C ALA A 311 -27.18 47.48 16.48
N ILE A 312 -27.97 46.41 16.41
CA ILE A 312 -29.39 46.47 16.03
C ILE A 312 -30.21 47.19 17.11
N THR A 313 -29.91 46.97 18.39
CA THR A 313 -30.67 47.58 19.50
C THR A 313 -30.37 49.07 19.63
N ASP A 314 -29.11 49.46 19.48
CA ASP A 314 -28.67 50.86 19.53
C ASP A 314 -29.12 51.64 18.28
N SER A 315 -29.08 51.01 17.10
CA SER A 315 -29.74 51.51 15.88
C SER A 315 -31.24 51.72 16.06
N LEU A 316 -31.95 50.75 16.66
CA LEU A 316 -33.40 50.84 16.87
C LEU A 316 -33.77 51.86 17.96
N LEU A 317 -32.92 52.05 18.98
CA LEU A 317 -33.01 53.13 19.95
C LEU A 317 -32.85 54.51 19.29
N ALA A 318 -31.84 54.68 18.43
CA ALA A 318 -31.62 55.92 17.68
C ALA A 318 -32.81 56.24 16.75
N TYR A 319 -33.37 55.22 16.07
CA TYR A 319 -34.55 55.38 15.22
C TYR A 319 -35.80 55.81 16.02
N HIS A 320 -36.08 55.17 17.16
CA HIS A 320 -37.22 55.57 18.02
C HIS A 320 -37.03 56.97 18.63
N ARG A 321 -35.79 57.42 18.89
CA ARG A 321 -35.49 58.80 19.31
C ARG A 321 -35.79 59.81 18.21
N LEU A 322 -35.43 59.53 16.95
CA LEU A 322 -35.77 60.38 15.79
C LEU A 322 -37.29 60.51 15.58
N LEU A 323 -38.07 59.48 15.91
CA LEU A 323 -39.53 59.48 15.85
C LEU A 323 -40.23 59.98 17.14
N PHE A 324 -39.48 60.45 18.15
CA PHE A 324 -40.00 60.82 19.48
C PHE A 324 -40.84 59.73 20.20
N ASN A 325 -40.68 58.46 19.80
CA ASN A 325 -41.52 57.33 20.22
C ASN A 325 -40.77 56.31 21.12
N PHE A 326 -39.62 56.68 21.68
CA PHE A 326 -38.88 55.81 22.61
C PHE A 326 -39.64 55.63 23.94
N ASN A 327 -39.86 54.38 24.33
CA ASN A 327 -40.59 54.01 25.56
C ASN A 327 -39.93 52.79 26.21
N THR A 328 -39.24 52.99 27.35
CA THR A 328 -38.64 51.91 28.15
C THR A 328 -39.70 50.90 28.63
N GLY A 329 -39.34 49.62 28.76
CA GLY A 329 -40.27 48.54 29.08
C GLY A 329 -40.87 47.86 27.84
N SER A 330 -40.20 47.97 26.70
CA SER A 330 -40.60 47.37 25.43
C SER A 330 -39.95 46.00 25.23
N LEU A 331 -40.36 45.22 24.23
CA LEU A 331 -39.69 43.95 23.92
C LEU A 331 -38.26 44.14 23.34
N GLN A 332 -37.90 45.35 22.89
CA GLN A 332 -36.53 45.69 22.46
C GLN A 332 -35.54 45.60 23.64
N ASP A 333 -35.99 45.92 24.86
CA ASP A 333 -35.19 45.95 26.08
C ASP A 333 -34.46 44.61 26.38
N VAL A 334 -34.96 43.49 25.81
CA VAL A 334 -34.35 42.15 25.96
C VAL A 334 -33.06 41.99 25.15
N LEU A 335 -32.86 42.78 24.08
CA LEU A 335 -31.76 42.58 23.14
C LEU A 335 -30.40 43.05 23.69
N TRP A 336 -30.36 44.09 24.53
CA TRP A 336 -29.14 44.52 25.22
C TRP A 336 -28.53 43.41 26.10
N PRO A 337 -29.24 42.83 27.09
CA PRO A 337 -28.70 41.71 27.86
C PRO A 337 -28.47 40.48 26.99
N LEU A 338 -29.31 40.19 25.98
CA LEU A 338 -29.07 39.09 25.04
C LEU A 338 -27.71 39.23 24.34
N SER A 339 -27.32 40.44 23.93
CA SER A 339 -26.01 40.71 23.29
C SER A 339 -24.85 40.31 24.21
N MET A 340 -24.87 40.77 25.46
CA MET A 340 -23.81 40.51 26.45
C MET A 340 -23.77 39.04 26.90
N LEU A 341 -24.94 38.41 27.01
CA LEU A 341 -25.06 36.97 27.31
C LEU A 341 -24.51 36.12 26.16
N LEU A 342 -24.72 36.49 24.89
CA LEU A 342 -24.13 35.81 23.73
C LEU A 342 -22.60 35.95 23.69
N ILE A 343 -22.06 37.12 24.04
CA ILE A 343 -20.61 37.34 24.19
C ILE A 343 -20.05 36.49 25.34
N GLY A 344 -20.77 36.37 26.46
CA GLY A 344 -20.46 35.44 27.55
C GLY A 344 -20.46 33.97 27.13
N LEU A 345 -21.43 33.53 26.31
CA LEU A 345 -21.47 32.18 25.74
C LEU A 345 -20.37 31.92 24.70
N ALA A 346 -19.89 32.95 24.02
CA ALA A 346 -18.70 32.85 23.17
C ALA A 346 -17.44 32.63 24.02
N ALA A 347 -17.30 33.33 25.14
CA ALA A 347 -16.20 33.12 26.08
C ALA A 347 -16.15 31.66 26.57
N ILE A 348 -17.28 31.10 27.01
CA ILE A 348 -17.38 29.72 27.50
C ILE A 348 -17.00 28.70 26.42
N GLU A 349 -17.43 28.93 25.17
CA GLU A 349 -17.10 28.03 24.05
C GLU A 349 -15.62 28.09 23.64
N TYR A 350 -14.91 29.20 23.90
CA TYR A 350 -13.56 29.39 23.37
C TYR A 350 -12.58 28.29 23.83
N PRO A 351 -12.36 28.00 25.13
CA PRO A 351 -11.50 26.89 25.55
C PRO A 351 -12.03 25.51 25.13
N HIS A 352 -13.35 25.35 25.03
CA HIS A 352 -14.00 24.10 24.60
C HIS A 352 -13.73 23.81 23.10
N SER A 353 -13.77 24.83 22.25
CA SER A 353 -13.42 24.72 20.83
C SER A 353 -11.98 24.28 20.60
N VAL A 354 -11.04 24.81 21.39
CA VAL A 354 -9.61 24.45 21.28
C VAL A 354 -9.33 23.05 21.84
N ALA A 355 -10.09 22.58 22.84
CA ALA A 355 -10.02 21.18 23.27
C ALA A 355 -10.51 20.22 22.17
N ARG A 356 -11.64 20.53 21.51
CA ARG A 356 -12.12 19.74 20.35
C ARG A 356 -11.14 19.74 19.19
N GLU A 357 -10.47 20.87 18.93
CA GLU A 357 -9.41 21.01 17.93
C GLU A 357 -8.24 20.04 18.22
N GLN A 358 -7.82 19.94 19.49
CA GLN A 358 -6.77 19.01 19.94
C GLN A 358 -7.21 17.55 19.88
N GLU A 359 -8.43 17.24 20.35
CA GLU A 359 -9.02 15.89 20.30
C GLU A 359 -9.15 15.37 18.87
N GLN A 360 -9.59 16.21 17.91
CA GLN A 360 -9.67 15.83 16.50
C GLN A 360 -8.30 15.66 15.84
N LYS A 361 -7.31 16.49 16.16
CA LYS A 361 -5.94 16.32 15.64
C LYS A 361 -5.29 15.03 16.16
N ALA A 362 -5.52 14.68 17.43
CA ALA A 362 -5.09 13.41 17.99
C ALA A 362 -5.80 12.20 17.33
N GLN A 363 -7.10 12.31 17.04
CA GLN A 363 -7.85 11.24 16.38
C GLN A 363 -7.47 11.07 14.90
N ALA A 364 -7.28 12.17 14.15
CA ALA A 364 -6.88 12.13 12.74
C ALA A 364 -5.50 11.48 12.53
N ASN A 365 -4.57 11.64 13.47
CA ASN A 365 -3.28 10.96 13.46
C ASN A 365 -3.36 9.45 13.77
N ASN A 366 -4.48 8.96 14.29
CA ASN A 366 -4.65 7.57 14.75
C ASN A 366 -5.70 6.76 13.95
N ALA A 367 -6.57 7.41 13.15
CA ALA A 367 -7.57 6.71 12.36
C ALA A 367 -7.96 7.46 11.07
N VAL A 368 -7.93 6.74 9.95
CA VAL A 368 -8.72 7.11 8.76
C VAL A 368 -10.17 6.79 9.08
N SER A 369 -11.00 7.81 9.34
CA SER A 369 -12.44 7.64 9.58
C SER A 369 -13.23 8.86 9.12
N PRO A 370 -14.45 8.66 8.56
CA PRO A 370 -15.25 9.74 8.00
C PRO A 370 -15.81 10.66 9.09
N SER A 371 -15.71 11.97 8.87
CA SER A 371 -16.17 13.00 9.80
C SER A 371 -17.70 13.01 9.96
N ARG A 372 -18.19 13.40 11.15
CA ARG A 372 -19.60 13.70 11.43
C ARG A 372 -20.03 14.99 10.71
N ALA A 373 -20.25 14.91 9.41
CA ALA A 373 -20.46 16.08 8.55
C ALA A 373 -21.76 16.86 8.84
N ASN A 374 -22.86 16.16 9.14
CA ASN A 374 -24.24 16.65 8.95
C ASN A 374 -24.56 17.95 9.71
N ALA A 375 -24.12 18.08 10.96
CA ALA A 375 -24.40 19.28 11.77
C ALA A 375 -23.58 20.52 11.33
N SER A 376 -22.40 20.32 10.74
CA SER A 376 -21.53 21.40 10.25
C SER A 376 -21.87 21.84 8.82
N GLN A 377 -22.61 21.03 8.08
CA GLN A 377 -23.10 21.37 6.74
C GLN A 377 -24.16 22.46 6.82
N LEU A 378 -25.17 22.33 7.70
CA LEU A 378 -26.26 23.32 7.82
C LEU A 378 -25.76 24.72 8.19
N THR A 379 -24.81 24.83 9.13
CA THR A 379 -24.22 26.13 9.51
C THR A 379 -23.39 26.72 8.38
N THR A 380 -22.57 25.93 7.68
CA THR A 380 -21.78 26.44 6.56
C THR A 380 -22.63 26.80 5.34
N THR A 381 -23.73 26.09 5.04
CA THR A 381 -24.68 26.51 4.01
C THR A 381 -25.39 27.80 4.38
N LEU A 382 -25.83 27.95 5.64
CA LEU A 382 -26.50 29.18 6.09
C LEU A 382 -25.56 30.39 6.05
N GLN A 383 -24.30 30.23 6.51
CA GLN A 383 -23.24 31.24 6.38
C GLN A 383 -23.00 31.64 4.91
N THR A 384 -23.04 30.68 3.98
CA THR A 384 -22.83 30.96 2.55
C THR A 384 -24.01 31.68 1.91
N ILE A 385 -25.24 31.49 2.41
CA ILE A 385 -26.45 32.07 1.82
C ILE A 385 -26.82 33.43 2.46
N ALA A 386 -26.53 33.62 3.76
CA ALA A 386 -26.94 34.79 4.52
C ALA A 386 -26.51 36.16 3.91
N PRO A 387 -25.27 36.38 3.43
CA PRO A 387 -24.89 37.65 2.81
C PRO A 387 -25.72 37.98 1.58
N LEU A 388 -26.12 36.97 0.80
CA LEU A 388 -26.89 37.14 -0.43
C LEU A 388 -28.35 37.49 -0.14
N ILE A 389 -28.97 36.83 0.85
CA ILE A 389 -30.33 37.21 1.31
C ILE A 389 -30.30 38.64 1.86
N LEU A 390 -29.36 38.94 2.74
CA LEU A 390 -29.25 40.23 3.43
C LEU A 390 -29.00 41.42 2.48
N ILE A 391 -28.22 41.21 1.42
CA ILE A 391 -28.10 42.18 0.31
C ILE A 391 -29.43 42.32 -0.44
N LEU A 392 -30.05 41.21 -0.87
CA LEU A 392 -31.27 41.27 -1.67
C LEU A 392 -32.45 41.91 -0.92
N THR A 393 -32.61 41.61 0.38
CA THR A 393 -33.61 42.28 1.23
C THR A 393 -33.32 43.76 1.36
N THR A 394 -32.05 44.17 1.41
CA THR A 394 -31.66 45.58 1.52
C THR A 394 -31.89 46.34 0.21
N CYS A 395 -31.54 45.76 -0.94
CA CYS A 395 -31.91 46.34 -2.23
C CYS A 395 -33.43 46.47 -2.36
N THR A 396 -34.20 45.47 -1.90
CA THR A 396 -35.67 45.55 -1.88
C THR A 396 -36.15 46.69 -0.96
N VAL A 397 -35.60 46.82 0.25
CA VAL A 397 -35.95 47.91 1.19
C VAL A 397 -35.62 49.29 0.61
N LEU A 398 -34.43 49.47 0.03
CA LEU A 398 -34.05 50.74 -0.60
C LEU A 398 -34.99 51.08 -1.77
N LEU A 399 -35.29 50.13 -2.65
CA LEU A 399 -36.12 50.36 -3.84
C LEU A 399 -37.63 50.48 -3.54
N THR A 400 -38.12 49.97 -2.40
CA THR A 400 -39.56 50.04 -2.03
C THR A 400 -39.91 51.06 -0.95
N ILE A 401 -38.95 51.50 -0.14
CA ILE A 401 -39.18 52.46 0.96
C ILE A 401 -38.43 53.78 0.74
N VAL A 402 -37.19 53.74 0.25
CA VAL A 402 -36.34 54.94 0.11
C VAL A 402 -36.51 55.59 -1.27
N ALA A 403 -36.38 54.83 -2.35
CA ALA A 403 -36.51 55.32 -3.72
C ALA A 403 -37.82 56.07 -4.02
N PRO A 404 -39.01 55.67 -3.52
CA PRO A 404 -40.26 56.42 -3.73
C PRO A 404 -40.31 57.83 -3.11
N THR A 405 -39.35 58.22 -2.27
CA THR A 405 -39.25 59.59 -1.75
C THR A 405 -38.80 60.61 -2.81
N GLY A 406 -38.18 60.15 -3.90
CA GLY A 406 -37.80 60.97 -5.05
C GLY A 406 -36.57 61.86 -4.83
N GLY A 407 -36.36 62.81 -5.75
CA GLY A 407 -35.22 63.73 -5.75
C GLY A 407 -33.87 63.01 -5.78
N ASP A 408 -32.84 63.64 -5.20
CA ASP A 408 -31.47 63.08 -5.16
C ASP A 408 -31.38 61.77 -4.38
N VAL A 409 -32.32 61.52 -3.46
CA VAL A 409 -32.36 60.32 -2.61
C VAL A 409 -32.65 59.06 -3.43
N LEU A 410 -33.49 59.17 -4.48
CA LEU A 410 -33.70 58.11 -5.47
C LEU A 410 -32.37 57.71 -6.15
N ILE A 411 -31.63 58.69 -6.67
CA ILE A 411 -30.37 58.46 -7.38
C ILE A 411 -29.32 57.83 -6.45
N GLN A 412 -29.25 58.28 -5.19
CA GLN A 412 -28.38 57.66 -4.18
C GLN A 412 -28.79 56.22 -3.86
N ALA A 413 -30.09 55.94 -3.69
CA ALA A 413 -30.60 54.60 -3.40
C ALA A 413 -30.30 53.62 -4.55
N ASP A 414 -30.52 54.03 -5.80
CA ASP A 414 -30.24 53.23 -7.00
C ASP A 414 -28.75 52.93 -7.15
N ILE A 415 -27.86 53.93 -6.96
CA ILE A 415 -26.41 53.74 -7.02
C ILE A 415 -25.93 52.76 -5.93
N VAL A 416 -26.45 52.87 -4.70
CA VAL A 416 -26.10 51.96 -3.60
C VAL A 416 -26.64 50.55 -3.86
N ALA A 417 -27.89 50.40 -4.34
CA ALA A 417 -28.46 49.11 -4.71
C ALA A 417 -27.67 48.43 -5.85
N LEU A 418 -27.27 49.19 -6.88
CA LEU A 418 -26.44 48.70 -7.98
C LEU A 418 -25.04 48.28 -7.49
N GLY A 419 -24.44 49.02 -6.57
CA GLY A 419 -23.17 48.65 -5.92
C GLY A 419 -23.27 47.35 -5.12
N LEU A 420 -24.36 47.16 -4.35
CA LEU A 420 -24.64 45.92 -3.61
C LEU A 420 -24.87 44.73 -4.56
N ILE A 421 -25.60 44.93 -5.67
CA ILE A 421 -25.78 43.91 -6.71
C ILE A 421 -24.45 43.55 -7.38
N LEU A 422 -23.57 44.53 -7.64
CA LEU A 422 -22.24 44.29 -8.20
C LEU A 422 -21.36 43.42 -7.27
N ILE A 423 -21.44 43.62 -5.95
CA ILE A 423 -20.77 42.75 -4.96
C ILE A 423 -21.29 41.31 -5.08
N VAL A 424 -22.61 41.11 -5.20
CA VAL A 424 -23.20 39.77 -5.42
C VAL A 424 -22.70 39.15 -6.72
N VAL A 425 -22.70 39.89 -7.84
CA VAL A 425 -22.23 39.39 -9.15
C VAL A 425 -20.75 39.01 -9.09
N ALA A 426 -19.89 39.85 -8.51
CA ALA A 426 -18.46 39.58 -8.33
C ALA A 426 -18.22 38.32 -7.48
N ARG A 427 -18.98 38.15 -6.38
CA ARG A 427 -18.96 36.97 -5.52
C ARG A 427 -19.35 35.70 -6.28
N GLN A 428 -20.43 35.72 -7.05
CA GLN A 428 -20.88 34.57 -7.84
C GLN A 428 -19.87 34.21 -8.93
N ALA A 429 -19.33 35.19 -9.65
CA ALA A 429 -18.29 34.98 -10.66
C ALA A 429 -17.04 34.31 -10.06
N LEU A 430 -16.56 34.77 -8.90
CA LEU A 430 -15.44 34.16 -8.19
C LEU A 430 -15.77 32.76 -7.65
N THR A 431 -17.00 32.52 -7.21
CA THR A 431 -17.45 31.20 -6.75
C THR A 431 -17.45 30.19 -7.90
N LEU A 432 -17.88 30.59 -9.10
CA LEU A 432 -17.79 29.79 -10.32
C LEU A 432 -16.34 29.54 -10.76
N LEU A 433 -15.46 30.54 -10.65
CA LEU A 433 -14.03 30.40 -10.95
C LEU A 433 -13.32 29.44 -9.97
N GLU A 434 -13.59 29.51 -8.67
CA GLU A 434 -13.01 28.59 -7.68
C GLU A 434 -13.61 27.18 -7.81
N ASN A 435 -14.90 27.04 -8.10
CA ASN A 435 -15.54 25.74 -8.39
C ASN A 435 -14.95 25.08 -9.66
N ASN A 436 -14.75 25.84 -10.74
CA ASN A 436 -14.09 25.35 -11.96
C ASN A 436 -12.63 24.93 -11.67
N ARG A 437 -11.89 25.70 -10.86
CA ARG A 437 -10.52 25.35 -10.44
C ARG A 437 -10.49 24.06 -9.61
N LEU A 438 -11.36 23.93 -8.62
CA LEU A 438 -11.49 22.72 -7.78
C LEU A 438 -11.89 21.51 -8.63
N THR A 439 -12.83 21.67 -9.57
CA THR A 439 -13.23 20.63 -10.51
C THR A 439 -12.06 20.16 -11.39
N MET A 440 -11.18 21.07 -11.84
CA MET A 440 -9.97 20.69 -12.56
C MET A 440 -8.92 19.99 -11.67
N GLN A 441 -8.77 20.41 -10.40
CA GLN A 441 -7.87 19.73 -9.46
C GLN A 441 -8.34 18.30 -9.17
N ILE A 442 -9.63 18.11 -8.86
CA ILE A 442 -10.25 16.78 -8.64
C ILE A 442 -10.11 15.90 -9.89
N ARG A 443 -10.30 16.45 -11.10
CA ARG A 443 -10.04 15.71 -12.35
C ARG A 443 -8.57 15.32 -12.51
N GLY A 444 -7.64 16.16 -12.10
CA GLY A 444 -6.20 15.86 -12.08
C GLY A 444 -5.86 14.71 -11.14
N GLU A 445 -6.31 14.79 -9.89
CA GLU A 445 -6.11 13.74 -8.87
C GLU A 445 -6.76 12.41 -9.28
N LEU A 446 -7.96 12.44 -9.86
CA LEU A 446 -8.62 11.25 -10.42
C LEU A 446 -7.85 10.63 -11.59
N VAL A 447 -7.15 11.42 -12.41
CA VAL A 447 -6.27 10.90 -13.48
C VAL A 447 -4.99 10.29 -12.91
N ILE A 448 -4.42 10.87 -11.85
CA ILE A 448 -3.25 10.32 -11.15
C ILE A 448 -3.62 8.98 -10.47
N SER A 449 -4.67 8.97 -9.65
CA SER A 449 -5.14 7.76 -8.97
C SER A 449 -5.55 6.64 -9.95
N ARG A 450 -6.14 6.98 -11.11
CA ARG A 450 -6.39 5.99 -12.17
C ARG A 450 -5.11 5.42 -12.77
N ARG A 451 -4.03 6.20 -12.91
CA ARG A 451 -2.73 5.70 -13.38
C ARG A 451 -2.08 4.79 -12.34
N GLU A 452 -2.14 5.14 -11.06
CA GLU A 452 -1.65 4.30 -9.95
C GLU A 452 -2.39 2.95 -9.89
N LEU A 453 -3.72 2.96 -10.06
CA LEU A 453 -4.55 1.75 -10.17
C LEU A 453 -4.26 0.94 -11.45
N GLN A 454 -3.84 1.58 -12.54
CA GLN A 454 -3.43 0.89 -13.77
C GLN A 454 -2.04 0.26 -13.65
N LEU A 455 -1.09 0.93 -12.99
CA LEU A 455 0.25 0.42 -12.71
C LEU A 455 0.18 -0.77 -11.75
N THR A 456 -0.42 -0.60 -10.57
CA THR A 456 -0.57 -1.69 -9.59
C THR A 456 -1.31 -2.92 -10.13
N ARG A 457 -2.30 -2.72 -11.02
CA ARG A 457 -2.95 -3.82 -11.74
C ARG A 457 -2.02 -4.50 -12.75
N ARG A 458 -1.24 -3.74 -13.52
CA ARG A 458 -0.25 -4.29 -14.45
C ARG A 458 0.83 -5.09 -13.71
N ASP A 459 1.32 -4.59 -12.58
CA ASP A 459 2.33 -5.26 -11.78
C ASP A 459 1.79 -6.59 -11.21
N ALA A 460 0.51 -6.64 -10.83
CA ALA A 460 -0.17 -7.87 -10.44
C ALA A 460 -0.37 -8.85 -11.61
N ASP A 461 -0.76 -8.36 -12.80
CA ASP A 461 -0.87 -9.17 -14.02
C ASP A 461 0.51 -9.74 -14.44
N GLU A 462 1.61 -9.01 -14.24
CA GLU A 462 2.98 -9.47 -14.52
C GLU A 462 3.50 -10.46 -13.46
N ALA A 463 3.16 -10.24 -12.18
CA ALA A 463 3.44 -11.18 -11.10
C ALA A 463 2.68 -12.52 -11.26
N THR A 464 1.43 -12.50 -11.73
CA THR A 464 0.68 -13.74 -11.99
C THR A 464 1.22 -14.52 -13.19
N ARG A 465 1.66 -13.84 -14.26
CA ARG A 465 2.33 -14.48 -15.40
C ARG A 465 3.64 -15.16 -15.00
N THR A 466 4.53 -14.43 -14.33
CA THR A 466 5.83 -14.98 -13.90
C THR A 466 5.68 -16.10 -12.86
N ALA A 467 4.65 -16.07 -12.02
CA ALA A 467 4.30 -17.20 -11.15
C ALA A 467 3.79 -18.43 -11.93
N GLN A 468 2.99 -18.24 -12.98
CA GLN A 468 2.49 -19.33 -13.82
C GLN A 468 3.61 -19.96 -14.67
N GLU A 469 4.50 -19.15 -15.24
CA GLU A 469 5.69 -19.63 -15.98
C GLU A 469 6.61 -20.48 -15.08
N LYS A 470 6.84 -20.05 -13.83
CA LYS A 470 7.59 -20.83 -12.84
C LYS A 470 6.94 -22.17 -12.52
N ARG A 471 5.61 -22.22 -12.32
CA ARG A 471 4.89 -23.48 -12.07
C ARG A 471 5.03 -24.47 -13.22
N VAL A 472 4.85 -24.02 -14.46
CA VAL A 472 5.03 -24.86 -15.66
C VAL A 472 6.48 -25.36 -15.79
N LEU A 473 7.46 -24.53 -15.42
CA LEU A 473 8.87 -24.92 -15.38
C LEU A 473 9.15 -25.96 -14.29
N GLU A 474 8.64 -25.77 -13.07
CA GLU A 474 8.80 -26.69 -11.93
C GLU A 474 8.17 -28.06 -12.21
N GLU A 475 6.94 -28.08 -12.74
CA GLU A 475 6.22 -29.29 -13.13
C GLU A 475 6.97 -30.07 -14.22
N GLY A 476 7.41 -29.39 -15.28
CA GLY A 476 8.18 -30.03 -16.34
C GLY A 476 9.55 -30.54 -15.88
N VAL A 477 10.23 -29.83 -14.96
CA VAL A 477 11.49 -30.31 -14.34
C VAL A 477 11.25 -31.54 -13.46
N ALA A 478 10.13 -31.62 -12.75
CA ALA A 478 9.76 -32.81 -11.98
C ALA A 478 9.54 -34.03 -12.89
N VAL A 479 8.85 -33.85 -14.03
CA VAL A 479 8.65 -34.92 -15.02
C VAL A 479 9.98 -35.37 -15.64
N LEU A 480 10.86 -34.45 -16.03
CA LEU A 480 12.20 -34.79 -16.53
C LEU A 480 13.02 -35.56 -15.47
N ARG A 481 12.90 -35.21 -14.18
CA ARG A 481 13.57 -35.91 -13.08
C ARG A 481 13.11 -37.36 -12.93
N GLU A 482 11.82 -37.66 -12.95
CA GLU A 482 11.35 -39.04 -12.84
C GLU A 482 11.75 -39.88 -14.05
N ILE A 483 11.76 -39.30 -15.26
CA ILE A 483 12.19 -40.02 -16.46
C ILE A 483 13.70 -40.29 -16.42
N HIS A 484 14.51 -39.36 -15.91
CA HIS A 484 15.92 -39.62 -15.61
C HIS A 484 16.08 -40.74 -14.57
N ALA A 485 15.25 -40.76 -13.52
CA ALA A 485 15.26 -41.81 -12.51
C ALA A 485 14.85 -43.18 -13.08
N ARG A 486 13.90 -43.27 -14.01
CA ARG A 486 13.56 -44.50 -14.76
C ARG A 486 14.73 -45.00 -15.59
N VAL A 487 15.38 -44.11 -16.35
CA VAL A 487 16.55 -44.46 -17.18
C VAL A 487 17.72 -44.94 -16.31
N ALA A 488 17.96 -44.32 -15.16
CA ALA A 488 18.95 -44.77 -14.18
C ALA A 488 18.63 -46.15 -13.56
N ARG A 489 17.36 -46.57 -13.57
CA ARG A 489 16.91 -47.93 -13.21
C ARG A 489 16.96 -48.92 -14.38
N GLY A 490 17.53 -48.54 -15.53
CA GLY A 490 17.69 -49.39 -16.73
C GLY A 490 16.53 -49.33 -17.73
N ASP A 491 15.50 -48.53 -17.47
CA ASP A 491 14.37 -48.35 -18.40
C ASP A 491 14.72 -47.35 -19.50
N PHE A 492 15.44 -47.82 -20.52
CA PHE A 492 15.75 -47.06 -21.74
C PHE A 492 14.54 -46.86 -22.68
N SER A 493 13.34 -47.30 -22.31
CA SER A 493 12.11 -47.09 -23.10
C SER A 493 11.37 -45.80 -22.73
N ALA A 494 11.62 -45.24 -21.54
CA ALA A 494 11.02 -43.99 -21.10
C ALA A 494 11.40 -42.81 -22.02
N ARG A 495 10.50 -41.84 -22.23
CA ARG A 495 10.72 -40.65 -23.08
C ARG A 495 10.11 -39.40 -22.45
N ALA A 496 10.84 -38.28 -22.51
CA ALA A 496 10.40 -36.97 -22.04
C ALA A 496 9.29 -36.41 -22.95
N PRO A 497 8.20 -35.83 -22.38
CA PRO A 497 7.10 -35.30 -23.17
C PRO A 497 7.50 -33.99 -23.87
N THR A 498 7.27 -33.92 -25.18
CA THR A 498 7.61 -32.76 -26.02
C THR A 498 6.47 -31.74 -26.04
N VAL A 499 6.06 -31.26 -24.87
CA VAL A 499 5.06 -30.18 -24.75
C VAL A 499 5.68 -28.83 -25.17
N PRO A 500 4.98 -27.98 -25.92
CA PRO A 500 5.44 -26.63 -26.23
C PRO A 500 5.68 -25.81 -24.95
N GLY A 501 6.94 -25.41 -24.72
CA GLY A 501 7.33 -24.68 -23.50
C GLY A 501 8.85 -24.53 -23.38
N PRO A 502 9.35 -23.86 -22.31
CA PRO A 502 10.77 -23.54 -22.16
C PRO A 502 11.69 -24.76 -22.06
N LEU A 503 11.16 -25.92 -21.67
CA LEU A 503 11.91 -27.18 -21.54
C LEU A 503 11.96 -28.01 -22.82
N LEU A 504 11.24 -27.63 -23.88
CA LEU A 504 11.15 -28.40 -25.13
C LEU A 504 12.53 -28.75 -25.74
N PRO A 505 13.52 -27.84 -25.82
CA PRO A 505 14.85 -28.19 -26.34
C PRO A 505 15.59 -29.23 -25.49
N ILE A 506 15.38 -29.19 -24.16
CA ILE A 506 15.98 -30.13 -23.21
C ILE A 506 15.30 -31.50 -23.33
N ALA A 507 13.96 -31.55 -23.43
CA ALA A 507 13.22 -32.80 -23.64
C ALA A 507 13.61 -33.50 -24.96
N ILE A 508 13.77 -32.75 -26.04
CA ILE A 508 14.20 -33.28 -27.35
C ILE A 508 15.64 -33.82 -27.27
N SER A 509 16.59 -33.02 -26.76
CA SER A 509 17.99 -33.45 -26.66
C SER A 509 18.19 -34.62 -25.70
N PHE A 510 17.38 -34.71 -24.64
CA PHE A 510 17.38 -35.87 -23.74
C PHE A 510 16.83 -37.12 -24.44
N ASN A 511 15.70 -37.05 -25.16
CA ASN A 511 15.18 -38.19 -25.93
C ASN A 511 16.20 -38.73 -26.94
N LEU A 512 16.89 -37.86 -27.68
CA LEU A 512 17.97 -38.25 -28.60
C LEU A 512 19.16 -38.94 -27.89
N MET A 513 19.41 -38.61 -26.62
CA MET A 513 20.38 -39.33 -25.80
C MET A 513 19.87 -40.73 -25.42
N LEU A 514 18.58 -40.85 -25.07
CA LEU A 514 17.95 -42.14 -24.71
C LEU A 514 17.88 -43.10 -25.91
N ASP A 515 17.61 -42.59 -27.12
CA ASP A 515 17.66 -43.38 -28.35
C ASP A 515 19.07 -43.93 -28.61
N ARG A 516 20.11 -43.11 -28.41
CA ARG A 516 21.52 -43.55 -28.50
C ARG A 516 21.88 -44.58 -27.43
N LEU A 517 21.44 -44.40 -26.18
CA LEU A 517 21.67 -45.36 -25.09
C LEU A 517 20.95 -46.69 -25.33
N SER A 518 19.71 -46.67 -25.83
CA SER A 518 18.96 -47.87 -26.22
C SER A 518 19.69 -48.63 -27.33
N ALA A 519 20.11 -47.95 -28.41
CA ALA A 519 20.89 -48.55 -29.48
C ALA A 519 22.32 -49.00 -29.05
N MET A 520 22.86 -48.45 -27.96
CA MET A 520 24.11 -48.93 -27.35
C MET A 520 23.87 -50.21 -26.54
N SER A 521 22.83 -50.23 -25.70
CA SER A 521 22.41 -51.38 -24.90
C SER A 521 22.09 -52.61 -25.77
N GLN A 522 21.34 -52.40 -26.86
CA GLN A 522 21.05 -53.45 -27.85
C GLN A 522 22.33 -54.02 -28.48
N ARG A 523 23.31 -53.18 -28.84
CA ARG A 523 24.60 -53.64 -29.39
C ARG A 523 25.46 -54.38 -28.37
N VAL A 524 25.44 -53.99 -27.09
CA VAL A 524 26.10 -54.74 -26.01
C VAL A 524 25.44 -56.10 -25.79
N SER A 525 24.11 -56.17 -25.83
CA SER A 525 23.37 -57.44 -25.75
C SER A 525 23.70 -58.37 -26.93
N MET A 526 23.70 -57.85 -28.16
CA MET A 526 24.08 -58.59 -29.36
C MET A 526 25.54 -59.08 -29.32
N TYR A 527 26.47 -58.24 -28.85
CA TYR A 527 27.87 -58.64 -28.65
C TYR A 527 28.02 -59.77 -27.64
N ASN A 528 27.33 -59.68 -26.49
CA ASN A 528 27.35 -60.72 -25.47
C ASN A 528 26.80 -62.07 -25.99
N GLN A 529 25.72 -62.03 -26.78
CA GLN A 529 25.20 -63.22 -27.46
C GLN A 529 26.23 -63.81 -28.45
N LEU A 530 26.86 -62.98 -29.28
CA LEU A 530 27.85 -63.41 -30.27
C LEU A 530 29.11 -64.02 -29.60
N VAL A 531 29.55 -63.48 -28.46
CA VAL A 531 30.61 -64.06 -27.62
C VAL A 531 30.18 -65.43 -27.04
N GLN A 532 28.93 -65.57 -26.61
CA GLN A 532 28.42 -66.84 -26.09
C GLN A 532 28.30 -67.91 -27.19
N GLU A 533 27.80 -67.55 -28.37
CA GLU A 533 27.74 -68.42 -29.54
C GLU A 533 29.15 -68.78 -30.06
N GLY A 534 30.11 -67.85 -30.03
CA GLY A 534 31.51 -68.11 -30.37
C GLY A 534 32.17 -69.16 -29.48
N ARG A 535 31.88 -69.15 -28.17
CA ARG A 535 32.35 -70.21 -27.23
C ARG A 535 31.73 -71.57 -27.53
N LEU A 536 30.43 -71.61 -27.87
CA LEU A 536 29.78 -72.85 -28.31
C LEU A 536 30.44 -73.40 -29.57
N LEU A 537 30.73 -72.53 -30.55
CA LEU A 537 31.38 -72.90 -31.80
C LEU A 537 32.80 -73.44 -31.59
N GLN A 538 33.60 -72.80 -30.72
CA GLN A 538 34.91 -73.32 -30.32
C GLN A 538 34.81 -74.75 -29.77
N SER A 539 33.93 -74.99 -28.79
CA SER A 539 33.78 -76.33 -28.18
C SER A 539 33.29 -77.41 -29.17
N ALA A 540 32.51 -77.02 -30.20
CA ALA A 540 32.07 -77.92 -31.26
C ALA A 540 33.21 -78.29 -32.22
N VAL A 541 34.09 -77.33 -32.55
CA VAL A 541 35.28 -77.57 -33.38
C VAL A 541 36.32 -78.43 -32.65
N GLU A 542 36.54 -78.17 -31.36
CA GLU A 542 37.47 -78.97 -30.53
C GLU A 542 37.02 -80.44 -30.43
N ARG A 543 35.72 -80.72 -30.32
CA ARG A 543 35.18 -82.09 -30.36
C ARG A 543 35.35 -82.76 -31.72
N LEU A 544 35.06 -82.05 -32.82
CA LEU A 544 35.21 -82.58 -34.17
C LEU A 544 36.69 -82.91 -34.48
N ALA A 545 37.63 -82.08 -34.00
CA ALA A 545 39.07 -82.34 -34.09
C ALA A 545 39.53 -83.56 -33.27
N GLN A 546 38.79 -83.95 -32.22
CA GLN A 546 39.02 -85.16 -31.42
C GLN A 546 38.34 -86.41 -32.00
N GLY A 547 37.71 -86.32 -33.18
CA GLY A 547 36.97 -87.43 -33.81
C GLY A 547 35.59 -87.71 -33.19
N LEU A 548 35.13 -86.84 -32.29
CA LEU A 548 33.81 -86.93 -31.66
C LEU A 548 32.76 -86.13 -32.46
N PRO A 549 31.47 -86.48 -32.40
CA PRO A 549 30.41 -85.66 -32.99
C PRO A 549 30.40 -84.27 -32.33
N ALA A 550 30.19 -83.23 -33.15
CA ALA A 550 30.31 -81.84 -32.71
C ALA A 550 29.23 -81.45 -31.67
N TRP A 551 28.07 -82.10 -31.74
CA TRP A 551 26.99 -82.03 -30.73
C TRP A 551 26.65 -83.44 -30.24
N SER A 552 26.23 -83.57 -28.98
CA SER A 552 25.82 -84.88 -28.46
C SER A 552 24.44 -85.29 -28.99
N PRO A 553 24.12 -86.60 -29.10
CA PRO A 553 22.84 -87.07 -29.66
C PRO A 553 21.58 -86.52 -28.98
N ASN A 554 21.70 -86.06 -27.72
CA ASN A 554 20.59 -85.55 -26.92
C ASN A 554 20.51 -84.01 -26.89
N GLN A 555 21.36 -83.29 -27.63
CA GLN A 555 21.29 -81.82 -27.72
C GLN A 555 20.61 -81.38 -29.03
N PRO A 556 19.54 -80.56 -28.98
CA PRO A 556 18.98 -79.96 -30.19
C PRO A 556 19.99 -78.97 -30.80
N ALA A 557 20.08 -78.96 -32.13
CA ALA A 557 21.05 -78.14 -32.85
C ALA A 557 20.85 -76.63 -32.55
N PRO A 558 21.93 -75.84 -32.35
CA PRO A 558 21.83 -74.45 -31.94
C PRO A 558 21.17 -73.59 -33.03
N GLN A 559 19.98 -73.07 -32.72
CA GLN A 559 19.26 -72.12 -33.58
C GLN A 559 19.84 -70.70 -33.44
N SER A 560 21.08 -70.52 -33.87
CA SER A 560 21.70 -69.20 -34.03
C SER A 560 20.87 -68.36 -35.02
N ASN A 561 20.46 -67.18 -34.58
CA ASN A 561 19.81 -66.14 -35.40
C ASN A 561 20.81 -65.02 -35.78
N THR A 562 22.10 -65.30 -35.74
CA THR A 562 23.20 -64.36 -35.96
C THR A 562 24.03 -64.75 -37.18
N GLU A 563 25.02 -63.91 -37.53
CA GLU A 563 25.99 -64.14 -38.61
C GLU A 563 26.79 -65.45 -38.47
N LEU A 564 26.79 -66.11 -37.31
CA LEU A 564 27.46 -67.40 -37.08
C LEU A 564 26.65 -68.61 -37.58
N ARG A 565 25.36 -68.44 -37.88
CA ARG A 565 24.45 -69.50 -38.35
C ARG A 565 25.00 -70.32 -39.54
N PRO A 566 25.63 -69.73 -40.58
CA PRO A 566 26.19 -70.50 -41.70
C PRO A 566 27.33 -71.42 -41.27
N VAL A 567 28.11 -71.04 -40.26
CA VAL A 567 29.25 -71.83 -39.76
C VAL A 567 28.77 -73.03 -38.93
N PHE A 568 27.74 -72.84 -38.10
CA PHE A 568 27.05 -73.96 -37.44
C PHE A 568 26.45 -74.96 -38.46
N LEU A 569 25.89 -74.47 -39.58
CA LEU A 569 25.39 -75.33 -40.65
C LEU A 569 26.52 -76.05 -41.42
N ALA A 570 27.65 -75.39 -41.67
CA ALA A 570 28.81 -76.03 -42.30
C ALA A 570 29.35 -77.20 -41.45
N LEU A 571 29.46 -77.01 -40.13
CA LEU A 571 29.86 -78.07 -39.18
C LEU A 571 28.84 -79.23 -39.16
N MET A 572 27.53 -78.94 -39.24
CA MET A 572 26.48 -79.96 -39.39
C MET A 572 26.65 -80.81 -40.66
N HIS A 573 27.04 -80.22 -41.78
CA HIS A 573 27.33 -80.96 -43.02
C HIS A 573 28.62 -81.78 -42.91
N MET A 574 29.68 -81.22 -42.29
CA MET A 574 30.96 -81.90 -42.07
C MET A 574 30.81 -83.18 -41.24
N GLN A 575 30.06 -83.14 -40.14
CA GLN A 575 29.79 -84.31 -39.30
C GLN A 575 29.08 -85.42 -40.10
N ARG A 576 27.98 -85.10 -40.79
CA ARG A 576 27.21 -86.07 -41.60
C ARG A 576 28.05 -86.69 -42.72
N TYR A 577 28.97 -85.92 -43.31
CA TYR A 577 29.89 -86.44 -44.33
C TYR A 577 30.86 -87.48 -43.74
N GLN A 578 31.46 -87.21 -42.57
CA GLN A 578 32.31 -88.21 -41.90
C GLN A 578 31.53 -89.45 -41.48
N GLU A 579 30.35 -89.31 -40.87
CA GLU A 579 29.48 -90.47 -40.56
C GLU A 579 29.17 -91.31 -41.80
N GLY A 580 28.92 -90.67 -42.95
CA GLY A 580 28.67 -91.34 -44.22
C GLY A 580 29.89 -92.07 -44.80
N GLN A 581 31.10 -91.56 -44.56
CA GLN A 581 32.34 -92.25 -44.94
C GLN A 581 32.62 -93.45 -44.02
N TRP A 582 32.47 -93.29 -42.70
CA TRP A 582 32.70 -94.38 -41.74
C TRP A 582 31.76 -95.58 -41.98
N ARG A 583 30.46 -95.34 -42.19
CA ARG A 583 29.51 -96.41 -42.54
C ARG A 583 29.90 -97.13 -43.84
N ARG A 584 30.45 -96.40 -44.82
CA ARG A 584 30.91 -96.96 -46.10
C ARG A 584 32.13 -97.86 -45.92
N VAL A 585 33.12 -97.47 -45.11
CA VAL A 585 34.30 -98.29 -44.81
C VAL A 585 33.87 -99.63 -44.18
N VAL A 586 33.03 -99.59 -43.13
CA VAL A 586 32.52 -100.80 -42.45
C VAL A 586 31.81 -101.73 -43.43
N SER A 587 30.96 -101.19 -44.31
CA SER A 587 30.20 -101.97 -45.31
C SER A 587 31.05 -102.67 -46.38
N ILE A 588 32.33 -102.32 -46.51
CA ILE A 588 33.27 -102.91 -47.49
C ILE A 588 34.14 -104.00 -46.82
N THR A 589 34.45 -103.87 -45.53
CA THR A 589 35.24 -104.87 -44.79
C THR A 589 34.46 -106.12 -44.41
N GLU A 590 33.15 -106.01 -44.14
CA GLU A 590 32.31 -107.12 -43.67
C GLU A 590 32.04 -108.22 -44.73
N PRO A 591 31.84 -107.90 -46.03
CA PRO A 591 31.82 -108.93 -47.08
C PRO A 591 33.20 -109.57 -47.30
N MET A 592 34.27 -108.79 -47.14
CA MET A 592 35.64 -109.24 -47.39
C MET A 592 36.07 -110.33 -46.40
N SER A 593 35.81 -110.15 -45.10
CA SER A 593 36.19 -111.10 -44.05
C SER A 593 35.48 -112.45 -44.16
N ASN A 594 34.20 -112.44 -44.57
CA ASN A 594 33.45 -113.65 -44.87
C ASN A 594 34.03 -114.45 -46.05
N LEU A 595 34.69 -113.77 -47.00
CA LEU A 595 35.31 -114.40 -48.17
C LEU A 595 36.70 -114.98 -47.83
N THR A 596 37.54 -114.25 -47.07
CA THR A 596 38.81 -114.80 -46.54
C THR A 596 38.59 -116.04 -45.68
N ARG A 597 37.56 -116.03 -44.81
CA ARG A 597 37.22 -117.18 -43.98
C ARG A 597 36.83 -118.41 -44.80
N ARG A 598 35.98 -118.27 -45.82
CA ARG A 598 35.61 -119.39 -46.71
C ARG A 598 36.82 -119.96 -47.46
N LEU A 599 37.75 -119.11 -47.89
CA LEU A 599 39.00 -119.56 -48.51
C LEU A 599 39.82 -120.40 -47.54
N HIS A 600 40.00 -119.97 -46.29
CA HIS A 600 40.67 -120.79 -45.25
C HIS A 600 39.96 -122.13 -45.07
N GLU A 601 38.64 -122.14 -44.89
CA GLU A 601 37.85 -123.37 -44.69
C GLU A 601 38.06 -124.38 -45.83
N THR A 602 38.00 -123.95 -47.10
CA THR A 602 38.27 -124.84 -48.26
C THR A 602 39.74 -125.31 -48.36
N LEU A 603 40.72 -124.48 -48.01
CA LEU A 603 42.13 -124.87 -47.97
C LEU A 603 42.41 -125.89 -46.85
N ALA A 604 41.71 -125.79 -45.73
CA ALA A 604 41.79 -126.74 -44.62
C ALA A 604 41.17 -128.10 -44.96
N GLU A 605 40.11 -128.16 -45.78
CA GLU A 605 39.55 -129.42 -46.29
C GLU A 605 40.52 -130.12 -47.26
N VAL A 606 41.11 -129.39 -48.21
CA VAL A 606 42.10 -129.96 -49.17
C VAL A 606 43.28 -130.61 -48.42
N ARG A 607 43.77 -129.98 -47.35
CA ARG A 607 44.84 -130.50 -46.46
C ARG A 607 44.52 -131.87 -45.86
N GLN A 608 43.25 -132.17 -45.59
CA GLN A 608 42.80 -133.39 -44.93
C GLN A 608 42.42 -134.51 -45.92
N SER A 609 42.44 -134.23 -47.22
CA SER A 609 42.13 -135.23 -48.26
C SER A 609 43.16 -136.36 -48.32
N HIS A 610 42.70 -137.58 -48.62
CA HIS A 610 43.52 -138.80 -48.63
C HIS A 610 44.71 -138.76 -49.61
N LEU A 611 44.69 -137.87 -50.62
CA LEU A 611 45.77 -137.69 -51.59
C LEU A 611 47.12 -137.30 -50.95
N PHE A 612 47.12 -136.73 -49.74
CA PHE A 612 48.34 -136.37 -49.02
C PHE A 612 48.68 -137.33 -47.87
N ALA A 613 47.92 -138.41 -47.65
CA ALA A 613 48.06 -139.25 -46.46
C ALA A 613 49.34 -140.12 -46.45
N GLU A 614 49.69 -140.75 -47.58
CA GLU A 614 50.76 -141.76 -47.67
C GLU A 614 51.69 -141.52 -48.87
N GLY A 615 52.91 -142.06 -48.85
CA GLY A 615 53.68 -142.28 -50.09
C GLY A 615 54.71 -141.24 -50.56
N GLY A 616 55.62 -140.81 -49.68
CA GLY A 616 57.04 -140.54 -50.04
C GLY A 616 57.44 -139.40 -51.00
N SER A 617 56.52 -138.73 -51.70
CA SER A 617 56.87 -137.77 -52.79
C SER A 617 56.28 -136.36 -52.66
N ALA A 618 55.30 -136.12 -51.79
CA ALA A 618 54.51 -134.88 -51.75
C ALA A 618 54.95 -133.82 -50.70
N ASN A 619 56.24 -133.72 -50.38
CA ASN A 619 56.71 -132.81 -49.30
C ASN A 619 56.64 -131.32 -49.66
N PHE A 620 56.89 -130.94 -50.92
CA PHE A 620 56.92 -129.53 -51.34
C PHE A 620 55.52 -128.89 -51.39
N GLU A 621 54.53 -129.63 -51.89
CA GLU A 621 53.14 -129.17 -51.99
C GLU A 621 52.52 -128.93 -50.61
N ARG A 622 52.79 -129.82 -49.64
CA ARG A 622 52.44 -129.61 -48.24
C ARG A 622 53.03 -128.32 -47.68
N MET A 623 54.30 -128.04 -47.94
CA MET A 623 54.96 -126.82 -47.46
C MET A 623 54.35 -125.55 -48.05
N LEU A 624 53.96 -125.56 -49.33
CA LEU A 624 53.25 -124.46 -49.97
C LEU A 624 51.86 -124.25 -49.37
N LEU A 625 51.04 -125.30 -49.26
CA LEU A 625 49.67 -125.21 -48.77
C LEU A 625 49.60 -124.77 -47.29
N ASP A 626 50.53 -125.27 -46.47
CA ASP A 626 50.71 -124.87 -45.08
C ASP A 626 51.23 -123.42 -44.93
N ARG A 627 51.90 -122.86 -45.96
CA ARG A 627 52.21 -121.42 -46.02
C ARG A 627 51.02 -120.58 -46.46
N VAL A 628 50.24 -121.00 -47.46
CA VAL A 628 49.04 -120.27 -47.92
C VAL A 628 48.01 -120.13 -46.78
N LEU A 629 47.82 -121.17 -45.96
CA LEU A 629 46.98 -121.09 -44.75
C LEU A 629 47.47 -119.99 -43.77
N ARG A 630 48.77 -119.92 -43.48
CA ARG A 630 49.35 -118.86 -42.62
C ARG A 630 49.19 -117.45 -43.18
N GLU A 631 49.28 -117.28 -44.50
CA GLU A 631 49.09 -115.98 -45.16
C GLU A 631 47.61 -115.56 -45.09
N ALA A 632 46.66 -116.51 -45.14
CA ALA A 632 45.23 -116.27 -44.93
C ALA A 632 44.89 -115.88 -43.47
N ASP A 633 45.49 -116.54 -42.48
CA ASP A 633 45.30 -116.23 -41.05
C ASP A 633 45.79 -114.80 -40.71
N LEU A 634 46.94 -114.41 -41.26
CA LEU A 634 47.47 -113.04 -41.13
C LEU A 634 46.52 -112.00 -41.75
N LEU A 635 45.91 -112.31 -42.89
CA LEU A 635 44.91 -111.45 -43.53
C LEU A 635 43.66 -111.27 -42.66
N GLU A 636 43.12 -112.35 -42.07
CA GLU A 636 41.96 -112.22 -41.18
C GLU A 636 42.31 -111.42 -39.90
N GLN A 637 43.51 -111.65 -39.33
CA GLN A 637 43.96 -110.91 -38.14
C GLN A 637 44.11 -109.40 -38.41
N GLN A 638 44.62 -109.01 -39.59
CA GLN A 638 44.66 -107.59 -39.98
C GLN A 638 43.26 -106.99 -40.20
N GLN A 639 42.34 -107.73 -40.84
CA GLN A 639 40.95 -107.29 -41.01
C GLN A 639 40.25 -107.05 -39.65
N ARG A 640 40.44 -107.95 -38.67
CA ARG A 640 39.89 -107.78 -37.31
C ARG A 640 40.46 -106.54 -36.60
N ASN A 641 41.74 -106.23 -36.77
CA ASN A 641 42.34 -105.01 -36.20
C ASN A 641 41.83 -103.72 -36.85
N LEU A 642 41.57 -103.71 -38.16
CA LEU A 642 40.94 -102.55 -38.82
C LEU A 642 39.52 -102.31 -38.30
N LEU A 643 38.74 -103.39 -38.08
CA LEU A 643 37.41 -103.30 -37.52
C LEU A 643 37.41 -102.82 -36.05
N SER A 644 38.31 -103.31 -35.19
CA SER A 644 38.38 -102.88 -33.78
C SER A 644 38.79 -101.41 -33.63
N HIS A 645 39.72 -100.91 -34.44
CA HIS A 645 40.04 -99.48 -34.47
C HIS A 645 38.86 -98.62 -34.93
N SER A 646 37.97 -99.12 -35.80
CA SER A 646 36.80 -98.38 -36.26
C SER A 646 35.66 -98.29 -35.23
N THR A 647 35.45 -99.33 -34.42
CA THR A 647 34.31 -99.40 -33.48
C THR A 647 34.55 -98.65 -32.16
N ILE A 648 35.81 -98.51 -31.73
CA ILE A 648 36.18 -97.74 -30.53
C ILE A 648 35.71 -96.26 -30.62
N SER A 649 35.63 -95.71 -31.83
CA SER A 649 35.16 -94.33 -32.06
C SER A 649 33.64 -94.12 -31.97
N MET A 650 32.84 -95.18 -31.77
CA MET A 650 31.37 -95.15 -31.85
C MET A 650 30.65 -95.57 -30.54
N HIS A 651 31.37 -96.00 -29.49
CA HIS A 651 30.71 -96.54 -28.28
C HIS A 651 31.21 -96.06 -26.92
N ASN A 652 32.13 -95.08 -26.86
CA ASN A 652 32.51 -94.44 -25.60
C ASN A 652 31.49 -93.36 -25.15
N SER A 653 30.41 -93.81 -24.53
CA SER A 653 29.48 -92.96 -23.77
C SER A 653 29.57 -93.26 -22.27
N PRO A 654 30.18 -92.40 -21.45
CA PRO A 654 30.02 -92.43 -19.99
C PRO A 654 28.54 -92.17 -19.60
N PRO A 655 28.06 -92.73 -18.48
CA PRO A 655 26.64 -92.71 -18.15
C PRO A 655 26.12 -91.32 -17.73
N SER A 656 24.91 -90.99 -18.15
CA SER A 656 24.14 -89.87 -17.61
C SER A 656 23.56 -90.23 -16.23
N GLY A 657 24.11 -89.68 -15.16
CA GLY A 657 23.70 -90.01 -13.78
C GLY A 657 23.87 -88.88 -12.78
N THR A 658 22.75 -88.22 -12.47
CA THR A 658 22.43 -87.53 -11.19
C THR A 658 23.53 -86.73 -10.46
N SER A 659 23.36 -85.41 -10.45
CA SER A 659 23.69 -84.57 -9.29
C SER A 659 22.59 -83.54 -9.09
N SER A 660 21.55 -83.92 -8.34
CA SER A 660 20.59 -82.97 -7.75
C SER A 660 21.38 -82.01 -6.85
N GLU A 661 21.21 -80.70 -6.90
CA GLU A 661 19.99 -79.98 -6.51
C GLU A 661 19.57 -80.27 -5.04
N GLN A 662 20.16 -79.52 -4.11
CA GLN A 662 19.64 -79.17 -2.77
C GLN A 662 20.49 -78.02 -2.19
N LEU A 663 19.99 -77.05 -1.40
CA LEU A 663 18.76 -76.26 -1.46
C LEU A 663 18.91 -75.05 -0.50
N MET A 664 18.91 -73.79 -1.01
CA MET A 664 18.76 -72.53 -0.21
C MET A 664 19.82 -72.28 0.91
N PRO A 665 19.74 -71.16 1.69
CA PRO A 665 19.36 -69.77 1.40
C PRO A 665 20.56 -68.78 1.63
N PRO A 666 20.42 -67.45 1.42
CA PRO A 666 21.53 -66.50 1.58
C PRO A 666 21.66 -65.91 3.00
N PRO A 667 22.84 -65.34 3.34
CA PRO A 667 22.96 -64.31 4.37
C PRO A 667 23.41 -62.95 3.81
N SER A 668 23.03 -61.88 4.51
CA SER A 668 23.38 -60.49 4.25
C SER A 668 24.47 -59.95 5.19
N THR A 669 25.44 -59.20 4.67
CA THR A 669 26.16 -58.06 5.30
C THR A 669 26.99 -57.38 4.18
N GLN A 670 27.12 -56.05 4.05
CA GLN A 670 27.65 -54.99 4.93
C GLN A 670 29.16 -55.08 5.23
N HIS A 671 29.85 -53.95 4.99
CA HIS A 671 31.28 -53.66 5.26
C HIS A 671 32.31 -54.46 4.43
N ALA A 672 33.53 -53.98 4.16
CA ALA A 672 34.06 -52.61 4.06
C ALA A 672 35.46 -52.63 3.38
N HIS A 673 36.02 -51.45 3.07
CA HIS A 673 37.43 -51.19 2.69
C HIS A 673 38.00 -51.83 1.41
N HIS A 674 38.37 -50.98 0.45
CA HIS A 674 39.74 -50.84 -0.05
C HIS A 674 39.92 -49.35 -0.42
N LEU A 675 40.76 -48.59 0.29
CA LEU A 675 42.20 -48.40 0.01
C LEU A 675 42.45 -47.73 -1.34
N ALA A 676 42.62 -46.40 -1.31
CA ALA A 676 43.15 -45.61 -2.41
C ALA A 676 44.67 -45.45 -2.30
N PRO A 677 45.38 -45.28 -3.42
CA PRO A 677 46.63 -44.53 -3.46
C PRO A 677 46.39 -43.11 -4.00
N SER A 678 46.79 -42.10 -3.23
CA SER A 678 46.87 -40.72 -3.68
C SER A 678 48.06 -40.50 -4.60
N TYR A 679 47.89 -39.73 -5.69
CA TYR A 679 48.99 -39.10 -6.40
C TYR A 679 48.83 -37.58 -6.41
N THR A 680 49.92 -36.89 -6.09
CA THR A 680 50.03 -35.44 -6.02
C THR A 680 50.50 -34.85 -7.35
N GLU A 681 49.96 -33.70 -7.75
CA GLU A 681 50.32 -33.00 -8.97
C GLU A 681 50.67 -31.53 -8.68
N GLN A 682 51.97 -31.20 -8.79
CA GLN A 682 52.63 -29.87 -8.82
C GLN A 682 54.16 -30.13 -8.69
N LYS A 683 55.11 -29.43 -9.34
CA LYS A 683 55.06 -28.20 -10.16
C LYS A 683 56.40 -27.96 -10.91
N HIS A 684 56.35 -27.46 -12.16
CA HIS A 684 57.46 -26.83 -12.93
C HIS A 684 58.75 -27.70 -13.20
N THR A 685 59.70 -27.37 -14.10
CA THR A 685 59.94 -26.18 -14.96
C THR A 685 60.59 -26.55 -16.32
N SER A 686 60.74 -25.57 -17.21
CA SER A 686 61.46 -25.50 -18.50
C SER A 686 62.93 -26.05 -18.49
N GLN A 687 63.70 -26.18 -19.60
CA GLN A 687 63.82 -25.30 -20.79
C GLN A 687 64.71 -25.88 -21.92
N THR A 688 64.39 -25.59 -23.21
CA THR A 688 65.29 -25.60 -24.43
C THR A 688 66.01 -26.91 -24.85
N ALA A 689 66.24 -27.25 -26.14
CA ALA A 689 66.01 -26.61 -27.47
C ALA A 689 65.73 -27.76 -28.53
N LEU A 690 66.08 -27.80 -29.84
CA LEU A 690 66.85 -26.94 -30.76
C LEU A 690 66.53 -27.21 -32.28
N HIS A 691 66.09 -26.17 -33.00
CA HIS A 691 66.16 -25.95 -34.48
C HIS A 691 65.53 -26.86 -35.57
N LYS A 692 65.00 -26.17 -36.61
CA LYS A 692 64.93 -26.50 -38.08
C LYS A 692 64.00 -27.67 -38.48
N LEU A 693 63.06 -27.52 -39.44
CA LEU A 693 63.21 -26.99 -40.81
C LEU A 693 61.89 -26.38 -41.38
N VAL A 694 61.97 -25.20 -42.01
CA VAL A 694 61.00 -24.65 -43.01
C VAL A 694 61.75 -23.69 -43.95
N PRO A 695 61.64 -23.85 -45.29
CA PRO A 695 61.62 -22.69 -46.21
C PRO A 695 60.75 -22.94 -47.50
N PRO A 696 60.59 -21.97 -48.43
CA PRO A 696 60.14 -20.58 -48.21
C PRO A 696 59.14 -20.08 -49.31
N LEU A 697 58.89 -18.76 -49.31
CA LEU A 697 58.09 -17.98 -50.28
C LEU A 697 58.84 -17.64 -51.59
N ILE A 698 58.06 -17.29 -52.62
CA ILE A 698 58.36 -16.49 -53.84
C ILE A 698 57.01 -15.85 -54.27
N THR A 699 56.79 -14.67 -54.88
CA THR A 699 57.36 -13.28 -55.08
C THR A 699 56.26 -12.52 -55.90
N ASP A 700 56.09 -11.21 -56.09
CA ASP A 700 56.64 -9.91 -55.66
C ASP A 700 55.67 -8.79 -56.20
N GLN A 701 55.71 -7.47 -55.91
CA GLN A 701 56.52 -6.63 -55.02
C GLN A 701 55.65 -5.47 -54.43
N ALA A 702 56.11 -4.20 -54.48
CA ALA A 702 55.48 -3.01 -53.88
C ALA A 702 55.54 -1.76 -54.79
N LYS A 703 54.62 -0.80 -54.60
CA LYS A 703 54.91 0.66 -54.44
C LYS A 703 53.67 1.53 -54.14
N LYS A 704 53.94 2.70 -53.53
CA LYS A 704 53.08 3.90 -53.34
C LYS A 704 53.77 5.08 -54.10
N PRO A 705 53.33 6.37 -54.10
CA PRO A 705 52.19 7.04 -53.43
C PRO A 705 51.40 8.05 -54.35
N TYR A 706 50.72 9.02 -53.70
CA TYR A 706 50.29 10.37 -54.16
C TYR A 706 48.81 10.65 -54.53
N GLN A 707 48.51 11.94 -54.69
CA GLN A 707 47.22 12.60 -54.41
C GLN A 707 46.68 13.44 -55.59
N SER A 708 45.41 13.84 -55.43
CA SER A 708 44.81 15.13 -55.83
C SER A 708 44.20 15.29 -57.23
N ASN A 709 43.09 16.04 -57.24
CA ASN A 709 42.50 16.88 -58.30
C ASN A 709 42.13 16.18 -59.63
N ALA A 710 40.86 16.17 -60.07
CA ALA A 710 40.09 17.28 -60.68
C ALA A 710 40.64 17.70 -62.07
N SER A 711 39.84 18.07 -63.09
CA SER A 711 38.45 18.59 -63.08
C SER A 711 37.76 18.42 -64.45
N THR A 712 36.41 18.28 -64.47
CA THR A 712 35.50 18.64 -65.61
C THR A 712 35.81 17.98 -66.98
N GLN A 713 35.11 18.16 -68.12
CA GLN A 713 33.86 18.81 -68.58
C GLN A 713 33.31 17.91 -69.75
N ALA A 714 32.10 17.98 -70.31
CA ALA A 714 31.00 18.96 -70.38
C ALA A 714 29.65 18.17 -70.51
N GLN A 715 28.48 18.63 -70.02
CA GLN A 715 27.51 19.59 -70.61
C GLN A 715 27.02 19.19 -72.03
N SER A 716 25.76 19.38 -72.45
CA SER A 716 24.60 20.16 -71.93
C SER A 716 23.26 19.47 -72.34
N ASN A 717 22.03 19.87 -72.01
CA ASN A 717 21.40 21.02 -71.31
C ASN A 717 20.42 20.47 -70.23
N GLY A 718 19.85 21.21 -69.24
CA GLY A 718 19.48 22.63 -69.15
C GLY A 718 18.00 22.83 -69.57
N GLN A 719 17.13 23.68 -68.98
CA GLN A 719 17.12 24.75 -67.94
C GLN A 719 15.62 25.06 -67.62
N SER A 720 15.08 25.95 -66.75
CA SER A 720 15.40 26.85 -65.61
C SER A 720 14.05 27.49 -65.16
N GLN A 721 13.77 28.15 -64.01
CA GLN A 721 14.35 28.29 -62.65
C GLN A 721 13.36 29.13 -61.76
N ARG A 722 13.37 28.95 -60.41
CA ARG A 722 12.96 29.95 -59.37
C ARG A 722 11.43 30.31 -59.28
N SER A 723 10.85 30.97 -58.26
CA SER A 723 11.39 31.56 -56.99
C SER A 723 10.37 31.75 -55.83
N TYR A 724 10.90 31.97 -54.61
CA TYR A 724 10.40 32.72 -53.42
C TYR A 724 9.01 32.52 -52.76
N ALA A 725 9.04 32.01 -51.51
CA ALA A 725 8.48 32.56 -50.23
C ALA A 725 8.51 31.42 -49.17
N ASN A 726 9.27 31.39 -48.07
CA ASN A 726 9.59 32.33 -46.97
C ASN A 726 8.41 32.62 -46.00
N ILE A 727 8.42 31.98 -44.81
CA ILE A 727 8.02 32.53 -43.50
C ILE A 727 8.35 31.56 -42.35
N ASP A 728 8.93 32.11 -41.27
CA ASP A 728 9.04 31.68 -39.86
C ASP A 728 9.37 30.23 -39.44
N SER A 729 10.66 29.95 -39.33
CA SER A 729 11.22 28.92 -38.44
C SER A 729 11.59 29.48 -37.05
N ASN A 730 10.63 29.65 -36.13
CA ASN A 730 10.95 30.17 -34.78
C ASN A 730 10.06 29.63 -33.64
N ARG A 731 10.34 28.41 -33.13
CA ARG A 731 9.62 27.86 -31.95
C ARG A 731 10.39 26.95 -30.98
N ASN A 732 11.63 26.54 -31.26
CA ASN A 732 12.33 25.53 -30.45
C ASN A 732 13.38 26.08 -29.44
N ASN A 733 13.58 27.40 -29.35
CA ASN A 733 14.68 27.98 -28.55
C ASN A 733 14.26 28.61 -27.20
N SER A 734 13.00 28.44 -26.78
CA SER A 734 12.48 29.02 -25.53
C SER A 734 12.60 28.09 -24.30
N LEU A 735 12.53 26.77 -24.49
CA LEU A 735 12.53 25.81 -23.38
C LEU A 735 13.89 25.64 -22.69
N TYR A 736 15.00 25.71 -23.43
CA TYR A 736 16.35 25.51 -22.86
C TYR A 736 16.88 26.70 -22.04
N ARG A 737 16.29 27.90 -22.14
CA ARG A 737 16.67 29.07 -21.32
C ARG A 737 15.93 29.19 -20.00
N ALA A 738 14.83 28.47 -19.80
CA ALA A 738 14.04 28.53 -18.57
C ALA A 738 14.62 27.69 -17.41
N LEU A 739 15.38 26.63 -17.72
CA LEU A 739 15.92 25.69 -16.73
C LEU A 739 17.27 26.10 -16.11
N ASN A 740 18.00 27.03 -16.73
CA ASN A 740 19.36 27.40 -16.33
C ASN A 740 19.44 28.78 -15.64
N LYS A 741 18.38 29.18 -14.93
CA LYS A 741 18.30 30.45 -14.18
C LYS A 741 17.53 30.33 -12.85
N SER A 742 17.69 29.19 -12.18
CA SER A 742 17.03 28.86 -10.90
C SER A 742 18.01 28.33 -9.84
N THR A 743 19.31 28.63 -10.01
CA THR A 743 20.42 28.07 -9.21
C THR A 743 21.46 29.13 -8.80
N GLU A 744 21.10 30.41 -8.81
CA GLU A 744 21.94 31.52 -8.32
C GLU A 744 21.19 32.46 -7.33
N ASP A 745 19.93 32.15 -6.98
CA ASP A 745 19.12 32.89 -5.98
C ASP A 745 18.32 31.89 -5.11
N LEU A 746 19.00 31.10 -4.27
CA LEU A 746 18.40 30.35 -3.14
C LEU A 746 19.45 29.85 -2.13
#